data_AF-R1D6R6-F1
#
_entry.id   AF-R1D6R6-F1
#
_cell.length_a   1.000
_cell.length_b   1.000
_cell.length_c   1.000
_cell.angle_alpha   90.00
_cell.angle_beta   90.00
_cell.angle_gamma   90.00
#
_symmetry.space_group_name_H-M   'P 1'
#
loop_
_entity.id
_entity.type
_entity.pdbx_description
1 polymer ?
#
loop_
_entity_poly.entity_id
_entity_poly.type
_entity_poly.pdbx_seq_one_letter_code
_entity_poly.pdbx_strand_id
1 'polypeptide(L)'
;MGVCGSKQDVVEVATASQKPQKQDSVPKLLPEEAAAEKARDDEQEIGETSLEMINVGGIETDAPGGTQRRGYLVTVADLVGPPPSDRTWRDEFAEALSQADDLTGEAAAAAADRRRGNENIRFYLREAGGGVLGEAVDDLVANGWAQDDAELVTLLPSLATASLRRALAEGRRDLGASCHALVRVLAERAAAQGEVAPPLYMALRGVRRGDRPLHGMVEDEPGFAGIEVPDATNFRGLTALSPLNFAADPVCMGEEGYHAQVQEEGGELVHLPGDVVCILSQPNDAAGYHTAVLTQYDPPSYVLPPNTLLRLVKVEGPPFTATFRRWTPWCTDADGDRATYDHLTGTSYFDKGDHYEDQDGNRVDCPYDAAATIEKTAYVRGTDELTRGLAHTMEHEWTRAGLAWKDWKGVEYTGRAVWGYVSGAAFVAECTPGMRDVRNVGMRPADFLKRANDHVKSRLPRATAADLLTLDEVLSIRLYTGARLAQLVPVSPRTGEPLLTEACWCVRHDAGPAFDMINWWLRQVACLPNPPPRWHPQLTGAWTAERGRLEPEAARRAAALDAASSFGATVGHLVAALRKLAAANTADENERTLYRCMKGAISGSFWLPDAQGIVCAVDSAFMSTALAPKTFYMDAKGKPSVLLELRARGQDDAGYHCGAEVAFLSQFEGEQEVILPPLTMLQVMPRHPAPADLPPPPAEGSSADAVVAWSRMKHDVTWERTEDEKDYERIVAVPTFTG
;
A
#
# COMPACT_ATOMS: atom_id res chain seq x y z
N MET A 1 3.83 -49.22 31.27
CA MET A 1 4.47 -50.25 32.12
C MET A 1 4.84 -51.43 31.22
N GLY A 2 6.15 -51.74 31.13
CA GLY A 2 6.73 -52.92 30.47
C GLY A 2 6.74 -52.90 28.93
N VAL A 3 7.72 -53.39 28.17
CA VAL A 3 9.04 -54.08 28.35
C VAL A 3 9.75 -54.01 26.97
N CYS A 4 11.11 -54.04 26.97
CA CYS A 4 12.13 -54.39 25.93
C CYS A 4 11.78 -54.40 24.42
N GLY A 5 12.69 -54.09 23.47
CA GLY A 5 14.13 -53.83 23.49
C GLY A 5 14.77 -54.19 22.13
N SER A 6 16.00 -53.71 21.88
CA SER A 6 17.01 -54.19 20.89
C SER A 6 16.66 -53.99 19.38
N LYS A 7 17.56 -53.80 18.40
CA LYS A 7 19.01 -53.99 18.20
C LYS A 7 19.54 -52.96 17.18
N GLN A 8 20.86 -52.72 17.23
CA GLN A 8 21.67 -52.08 16.18
C GLN A 8 21.99 -53.08 15.08
N ASP A 9 22.03 -52.61 13.82
CA ASP A 9 22.76 -53.24 12.73
C ASP A 9 23.59 -52.20 11.96
N VAL A 10 24.82 -52.61 11.65
CA VAL A 10 25.87 -51.91 10.92
C VAL A 10 25.79 -52.33 9.46
N VAL A 11 25.91 -51.41 8.50
CA VAL A 11 26.17 -51.75 7.08
C VAL A 11 27.26 -50.84 6.50
N GLU A 12 28.16 -51.51 5.80
CA GLU A 12 29.41 -51.08 5.20
C GLU A 12 29.29 -50.07 4.04
N VAL A 13 30.39 -49.33 3.87
CA VAL A 13 30.70 -48.43 2.76
C VAL A 13 31.36 -49.22 1.63
N ALA A 14 30.83 -49.10 0.41
CA ALA A 14 31.52 -49.52 -0.82
C ALA A 14 31.53 -48.39 -1.85
N THR A 15 32.72 -48.08 -2.35
CA THR A 15 33.03 -47.12 -3.41
C THR A 15 33.12 -47.84 -4.76
N ALA A 16 32.59 -47.24 -5.83
CA ALA A 16 32.96 -47.60 -7.20
C ALA A 16 32.73 -46.44 -8.18
N SER A 17 33.80 -46.06 -8.87
CA SER A 17 33.83 -45.18 -10.05
C SER A 17 33.35 -45.92 -11.30
N GLN A 18 32.68 -45.23 -12.24
CA GLN A 18 32.70 -45.60 -13.66
C GLN A 18 32.43 -44.40 -14.60
N LYS A 19 33.10 -44.45 -15.76
CA LYS A 19 33.27 -43.47 -16.85
C LYS A 19 32.04 -43.32 -17.77
N PRO A 20 31.98 -42.28 -18.64
CA PRO A 20 30.82 -41.99 -19.48
C PRO A 20 30.82 -42.75 -20.82
N GLN A 21 29.63 -43.10 -21.31
CA GLN A 21 29.39 -43.62 -22.66
C GLN A 21 28.75 -42.54 -23.56
N LYS A 22 29.33 -42.40 -24.75
CA LYS A 22 28.80 -41.69 -25.92
C LYS A 22 27.57 -42.40 -26.49
N GLN A 23 26.60 -41.64 -26.97
CA GLN A 23 25.61 -42.09 -27.96
C GLN A 23 25.49 -41.05 -29.06
N ASP A 24 25.87 -41.46 -30.27
CA ASP A 24 25.49 -40.87 -31.56
C ASP A 24 24.18 -41.53 -32.01
N SER A 25 23.20 -40.74 -32.46
CA SER A 25 22.29 -41.17 -33.55
C SER A 25 21.48 -40.00 -34.12
N VAL A 26 21.70 -39.79 -35.41
CA VAL A 26 20.94 -38.95 -36.36
C VAL A 26 19.58 -39.60 -36.69
N PRO A 27 18.55 -38.82 -37.06
CA PRO A 27 17.89 -39.06 -38.36
C PRO A 27 17.52 -37.74 -39.09
N LYS A 28 18.00 -37.56 -40.34
CA LYS A 28 17.27 -37.71 -41.63
C LYS A 28 16.36 -36.53 -42.01
N LEU A 29 16.85 -35.80 -43.02
CA LEU A 29 16.14 -34.88 -43.91
C LEU A 29 15.16 -35.59 -44.85
N LEU A 30 14.09 -34.87 -45.23
CA LEU A 30 13.41 -34.73 -46.56
C LEU A 30 11.90 -34.37 -46.33
N PRO A 31 11.18 -33.73 -47.28
CA PRO A 31 11.45 -32.46 -47.96
C PRO A 31 10.21 -31.51 -48.00
N GLU A 32 10.43 -30.29 -48.49
CA GLU A 32 9.44 -29.25 -48.84
C GLU A 32 8.47 -29.65 -49.97
N GLU A 33 7.38 -28.87 -50.06
CA GLU A 33 6.42 -28.71 -51.17
C GLU A 33 5.32 -29.77 -51.37
N ALA A 34 4.11 -29.45 -50.89
CA ALA A 34 2.87 -29.47 -51.69
C ALA A 34 1.66 -29.01 -50.86
N ALA A 35 0.70 -28.37 -51.54
CA ALA A 35 -0.70 -28.11 -51.17
C ALA A 35 -1.01 -26.77 -50.46
N ALA A 36 -0.71 -25.68 -51.18
CA ALA A 36 -1.59 -24.53 -51.24
C ALA A 36 -2.78 -24.86 -52.17
N GLU A 37 -3.92 -25.33 -51.66
CA GLU A 37 -5.22 -25.28 -52.36
C GLU A 37 -6.40 -25.73 -51.47
N LYS A 38 -6.77 -24.97 -50.43
CA LYS A 38 -8.10 -25.07 -49.79
C LYS A 38 -8.40 -23.94 -48.81
N ALA A 39 -8.89 -22.82 -49.34
CA ALA A 39 -9.74 -21.85 -48.63
C ALA A 39 -10.07 -20.70 -49.59
N ARG A 40 -10.81 -21.02 -50.65
CA ARG A 40 -11.66 -20.06 -51.36
C ARG A 40 -13.06 -20.63 -51.27
N ASP A 41 -14.02 -19.75 -51.08
CA ASP A 41 -15.44 -19.99 -50.78
C ASP A 41 -15.73 -19.98 -49.27
N ASP A 42 -15.90 -18.77 -48.74
CA ASP A 42 -17.08 -18.38 -47.94
C ASP A 42 -17.02 -16.86 -47.66
N GLU A 43 -17.34 -16.06 -48.68
CA GLU A 43 -17.76 -14.67 -48.54
C GLU A 43 -19.20 -14.56 -49.05
N GLN A 44 -20.18 -14.49 -48.14
CA GLN A 44 -21.39 -13.71 -48.39
C GLN A 44 -22.12 -13.33 -47.09
N GLU A 45 -22.34 -12.01 -46.97
CA GLU A 45 -23.28 -11.28 -46.10
C GLU A 45 -23.03 -11.28 -44.58
N ILE A 46 -22.63 -10.11 -44.05
CA ILE A 46 -23.49 -9.22 -43.24
C ILE A 46 -22.79 -7.83 -43.11
N GLY A 47 -23.50 -6.78 -43.54
CA GLY A 47 -23.70 -5.51 -42.81
C GLY A 47 -22.53 -4.57 -42.56
N GLU A 48 -22.57 -3.41 -43.23
CA GLU A 48 -21.76 -2.21 -43.00
C GLU A 48 -21.89 -1.64 -41.57
N THR A 49 -20.75 -1.41 -40.92
CA THR A 49 -20.44 -0.16 -40.18
C THR A 49 -18.91 0.00 -40.17
N SER A 50 -18.40 0.84 -41.06
CA SER A 50 -16.96 1.08 -41.23
C SER A 50 -16.40 1.92 -40.07
N LEU A 51 -15.70 1.26 -39.13
CA LEU A 51 -14.68 1.88 -38.27
C LEU A 51 -13.35 1.78 -39.00
N GLU A 52 -12.89 2.87 -39.62
CA GLU A 52 -11.55 2.92 -40.21
C GLU A 52 -10.49 2.96 -39.09
N MET A 53 -9.90 1.79 -38.80
CA MET A 53 -8.72 1.69 -37.95
C MET A 53 -7.51 2.31 -38.66
N ILE A 54 -6.92 3.33 -38.07
CA ILE A 54 -5.75 4.01 -38.62
C ILE A 54 -4.53 3.09 -38.47
N ASN A 55 -3.98 2.65 -39.61
CA ASN A 55 -2.68 2.00 -39.67
C ASN A 55 -1.61 3.09 -39.84
N VAL A 56 -1.07 3.61 -38.73
CA VAL A 56 0.05 4.58 -38.77
C VAL A 56 1.36 3.82 -38.94
N GLY A 57 2.12 4.25 -39.96
CA GLY A 57 3.32 3.59 -40.46
C GLY A 57 4.40 3.25 -39.43
N GLY A 58 5.08 2.15 -39.70
CA GLY A 58 6.12 1.57 -38.87
C GLY A 58 7.27 2.53 -38.57
N ILE A 59 7.58 2.66 -37.29
CA ILE A 59 8.89 3.07 -36.81
C ILE A 59 9.79 1.84 -36.93
N GLU A 60 10.85 1.92 -37.73
CA GLU A 60 11.96 0.96 -37.66
C GLU A 60 12.47 0.97 -36.23
N THR A 61 12.18 -0.11 -35.51
CA THR A 61 12.81 -0.35 -34.22
C THR A 61 14.31 -0.49 -34.45
N ASP A 62 15.08 0.33 -33.74
CA ASP A 62 16.53 0.20 -33.67
C ASP A 62 16.92 -1.28 -33.50
N ALA A 63 18.04 -1.65 -34.13
CA ALA A 63 18.56 -3.00 -34.26
C ALA A 63 18.31 -3.91 -33.02
N PRO A 64 18.12 -5.24 -33.18
CA PRO A 64 17.66 -6.17 -32.13
C PRO A 64 18.56 -6.38 -30.89
N GLY A 65 19.42 -5.43 -30.52
CA GLY A 65 20.36 -5.52 -29.39
C GLY A 65 20.45 -4.29 -28.48
N GLY A 66 19.65 -3.24 -28.69
CA GLY A 66 19.60 -2.07 -27.79
C GLY A 66 18.76 -2.35 -26.53
N THR A 67 19.19 -1.86 -25.37
CA THR A 67 18.38 -1.94 -24.14
C THR A 67 17.41 -0.75 -24.08
N GLN A 68 16.12 -1.00 -23.89
CA GLN A 68 15.09 0.05 -23.74
C GLN A 68 15.35 0.91 -22.50
N ARG A 69 16.09 0.38 -21.51
CA ARG A 69 16.56 1.11 -20.33
C ARG A 69 17.57 2.24 -20.63
N ARG A 70 18.25 2.19 -21.78
CA ARG A 70 19.28 3.19 -22.10
C ARG A 70 18.70 4.57 -22.34
N GLY A 71 17.46 4.66 -22.84
CA GLY A 71 16.78 5.94 -23.12
C GLY A 71 16.71 6.84 -21.88
N TYR A 72 16.35 6.28 -20.73
CA TYR A 72 16.24 7.01 -19.46
C TYR A 72 17.58 7.53 -18.90
N LEU A 73 18.70 6.88 -19.24
CA LEU A 73 20.02 7.36 -18.81
C LEU A 73 20.47 8.61 -19.58
N VAL A 74 19.73 9.00 -20.61
CA VAL A 74 19.96 10.20 -21.41
C VAL A 74 19.17 11.35 -20.77
N THR A 75 19.87 12.40 -20.36
CA THR A 75 19.22 13.56 -19.74
C THR A 75 18.54 14.43 -20.81
N VAL A 76 17.61 15.30 -20.42
CA VAL A 76 17.07 16.32 -21.33
C VAL A 76 18.19 17.18 -21.93
N ALA A 77 19.25 17.44 -21.17
CA ALA A 77 20.41 18.17 -21.67
C ALA A 77 21.18 17.42 -22.78
N ASP A 78 21.20 16.09 -22.73
CA ASP A 78 21.82 15.27 -23.76
C ASP A 78 20.94 15.19 -25.02
N LEU A 79 19.61 15.23 -24.87
CA LEU A 79 18.65 15.20 -25.97
C LEU A 79 18.58 16.54 -26.72
N VAL A 80 18.25 17.63 -26.03
CA VAL A 80 17.97 18.94 -26.66
C VAL A 80 19.06 19.98 -26.42
N GLY A 81 20.19 19.59 -25.83
CA GLY A 81 21.27 20.49 -25.44
C GLY A 81 21.03 21.13 -24.06
N PRO A 82 22.02 21.89 -23.54
CA PRO A 82 21.89 22.55 -22.24
C PRO A 82 20.75 23.59 -22.24
N PRO A 83 20.20 23.94 -21.08
CA PRO A 83 19.20 25.00 -20.97
C PRO A 83 19.72 26.29 -21.62
N PRO A 84 19.03 26.84 -22.62
CA PRO A 84 19.47 28.05 -23.29
C PRO A 84 19.38 29.25 -22.32
N SER A 85 20.37 30.14 -22.36
CA SER A 85 20.42 31.33 -21.50
C SER A 85 19.83 32.58 -22.15
N ASP A 86 19.54 32.53 -23.44
CA ASP A 86 19.14 33.64 -24.29
C ASP A 86 17.63 33.67 -24.61
N ARG A 87 16.90 32.62 -24.22
CA ARG A 87 15.45 32.50 -24.45
C ARG A 87 14.76 31.67 -23.37
N THR A 88 13.45 31.84 -23.26
CA THR A 88 12.55 31.15 -22.33
C THR A 88 11.51 30.32 -23.09
N TRP A 89 10.74 29.49 -22.37
CA TRP A 89 9.64 28.74 -22.96
C TRP A 89 8.61 29.64 -23.65
N ARG A 90 8.40 30.87 -23.14
CA ARG A 90 7.48 31.85 -23.74
C ARG A 90 7.93 32.34 -25.10
N ASP A 91 9.24 32.44 -25.31
CA ASP A 91 9.83 32.83 -26.59
C ASP A 91 9.69 31.68 -27.61
N GLU A 92 9.70 30.44 -27.15
CA GLU A 92 9.55 29.22 -27.96
C GLU A 92 8.09 28.81 -28.19
N PHE A 93 7.12 29.33 -27.42
CA PHE A 93 5.72 28.85 -27.43
C PHE A 93 5.04 28.93 -28.81
N ALA A 94 5.27 30.03 -29.56
CA ALA A 94 4.68 30.16 -30.91
C ALA A 94 5.24 29.13 -31.90
N GLU A 95 6.53 28.80 -31.78
CA GLU A 95 7.15 27.74 -32.58
C GLU A 95 6.62 26.36 -32.15
N ALA A 96 6.43 26.13 -30.85
CA ALA A 96 5.89 24.89 -30.32
C ALA A 96 4.47 24.60 -30.86
N LEU A 97 3.61 25.62 -30.94
CA LEU A 97 2.26 25.52 -31.51
C LEU A 97 2.30 25.25 -33.02
N SER A 98 3.06 26.05 -33.77
CA SER A 98 3.18 25.87 -35.22
C SER A 98 3.66 24.46 -35.58
N GLN A 99 4.60 23.91 -34.82
CA GLN A 99 5.06 22.53 -35.03
C GLN A 99 4.03 21.48 -34.63
N ALA A 100 3.19 21.75 -33.62
CA ALA A 100 2.12 20.83 -33.22
C ALA A 100 1.05 20.75 -34.32
N ASP A 101 0.59 21.90 -34.84
CA ASP A 101 -0.38 21.97 -35.94
C ASP A 101 0.09 21.24 -37.21
N ASP A 102 1.37 21.40 -37.55
CA ASP A 102 1.99 20.71 -38.69
C ASP A 102 1.99 19.18 -38.51
N LEU A 103 2.12 18.70 -37.26
CA LEU A 103 2.17 17.28 -36.93
C LEU A 103 0.78 16.63 -36.81
N THR A 104 -0.21 17.37 -36.31
CA THR A 104 -1.59 16.88 -36.14
C THR A 104 -2.43 17.03 -37.41
N GLY A 105 -1.97 17.84 -38.38
CA GLY A 105 -2.70 18.10 -39.62
C GLY A 105 -3.83 19.11 -39.46
N GLU A 106 -3.88 19.84 -38.35
CA GLU A 106 -4.85 20.91 -38.06
C GLU A 106 -4.43 22.27 -38.65
N ALA A 107 -3.55 22.25 -39.66
CA ALA A 107 -2.96 23.43 -40.31
C ALA A 107 -3.95 24.48 -40.86
N ALA A 108 -5.25 24.18 -40.97
CA ALA A 108 -6.28 25.16 -41.33
C ALA A 108 -6.53 26.21 -40.22
N ALA A 109 -6.25 25.88 -38.95
CA ALA A 109 -6.30 26.83 -37.82
C ALA A 109 -5.09 27.79 -37.78
N ALA A 110 -3.99 27.42 -38.44
CA ALA A 110 -2.71 28.16 -38.48
C ALA A 110 -2.82 29.59 -39.07
N ALA A 111 -3.91 29.93 -39.77
CA ALA A 111 -4.12 31.30 -40.24
C ALA A 111 -4.30 32.31 -39.08
N ALA A 112 -4.74 31.87 -37.90
CA ALA A 112 -4.92 32.69 -36.70
C ALA A 112 -3.64 32.82 -35.83
N ASP A 113 -2.58 32.08 -36.15
CA ASP A 113 -1.45 31.84 -35.23
C ASP A 113 -0.16 32.61 -35.56
N ARG A 114 -0.25 33.70 -36.34
CA ARG A 114 0.89 34.60 -36.64
C ARG A 114 1.28 35.55 -35.49
N ARG A 115 0.70 35.36 -34.31
CA ARG A 115 0.91 36.18 -33.10
C ARG A 115 2.25 35.79 -32.45
N ARG A 116 2.90 36.73 -31.74
CA ARG A 116 4.21 36.45 -31.09
C ARG A 116 3.99 35.90 -29.68
N GLY A 117 4.53 34.71 -29.37
CA GLY A 117 4.69 34.13 -28.02
C GLY A 117 3.62 34.54 -26.99
N ASN A 118 3.88 35.62 -26.26
CA ASN A 118 2.96 36.18 -25.24
C ASN A 118 1.56 36.56 -25.74
N GLU A 119 1.41 36.95 -27.01
CA GLU A 119 0.10 37.20 -27.63
C GLU A 119 -0.70 35.91 -27.80
N ASN A 120 -0.02 34.80 -28.12
CA ASN A 120 -0.64 33.47 -28.16
C ASN A 120 -1.02 32.98 -26.76
N ILE A 121 -0.13 33.14 -25.79
CA ILE A 121 -0.42 32.80 -24.39
C ILE A 121 -1.70 33.51 -23.92
N ARG A 122 -1.79 34.83 -24.11
CA ARG A 122 -2.99 35.59 -23.73
C ARG A 122 -4.24 35.16 -24.50
N PHE A 123 -4.09 34.83 -25.78
CA PHE A 123 -5.20 34.35 -26.60
C PHE A 123 -5.74 33.03 -26.06
N TYR A 124 -4.88 32.04 -25.81
CA TYR A 124 -5.31 30.73 -25.32
C TYR A 124 -5.85 30.77 -23.89
N LEU A 125 -5.34 31.67 -23.04
CA LEU A 125 -5.84 31.82 -21.67
C LEU A 125 -7.17 32.59 -21.58
N ARG A 126 -7.52 33.45 -22.55
CA ARG A 126 -8.70 34.35 -22.45
C ARG A 126 -9.76 34.17 -23.51
N GLU A 127 -9.36 33.80 -24.73
CA GLU A 127 -10.21 33.87 -25.91
C GLU A 127 -10.46 32.48 -26.53
N ALA A 128 -9.47 31.59 -26.55
CA ALA A 128 -9.65 30.23 -27.03
C ALA A 128 -10.37 29.36 -25.99
N GLY A 129 -11.29 28.49 -26.44
CA GLY A 129 -11.97 27.53 -25.56
C GLY A 129 -12.84 28.15 -24.46
N GLY A 130 -13.24 29.42 -24.59
CA GLY A 130 -14.06 30.11 -23.58
C GLY A 130 -13.33 30.52 -22.30
N GLY A 131 -12.00 30.42 -22.25
CA GLY A 131 -11.20 30.78 -21.07
C GLY A 131 -10.90 29.63 -20.11
N VAL A 132 -11.29 28.38 -20.43
CA VAL A 132 -11.10 27.19 -19.59
C VAL A 132 -9.63 26.97 -19.18
N LEU A 133 -8.69 27.18 -20.10
CA LEU A 133 -7.26 27.08 -19.77
C LEU A 133 -6.80 28.21 -18.82
N GLY A 134 -7.44 29.38 -18.89
CA GLY A 134 -7.23 30.48 -17.95
C GLY A 134 -7.74 30.13 -16.56
N GLU A 135 -8.94 29.55 -16.46
CA GLU A 135 -9.52 29.08 -15.20
C GLU A 135 -8.64 28.01 -14.54
N ALA A 136 -8.10 27.06 -15.31
CA ALA A 136 -7.15 26.06 -14.81
C ALA A 136 -5.86 26.70 -14.28
N VAL A 137 -5.35 27.76 -14.92
CA VAL A 137 -4.19 28.52 -14.42
C VAL A 137 -4.53 29.25 -13.13
N ASP A 138 -5.68 29.91 -13.06
CA ASP A 138 -6.12 30.63 -11.86
C ASP A 138 -6.29 29.68 -10.66
N ASP A 139 -6.82 28.48 -10.89
CA ASP A 139 -6.94 27.41 -9.89
C ASP A 139 -5.57 26.91 -9.38
N LEU A 140 -4.61 26.68 -10.29
CA LEU A 140 -3.24 26.34 -9.89
C LEU A 140 -2.61 27.44 -9.04
N VAL A 141 -2.78 28.71 -9.42
CA VAL A 141 -2.24 29.85 -8.68
C VAL A 141 -2.87 29.96 -7.29
N ALA A 142 -4.19 29.76 -7.19
CA ALA A 142 -4.89 29.67 -5.90
C ALA A 142 -4.34 28.55 -5.01
N ASN A 143 -3.86 27.45 -5.62
CA ASN A 143 -3.23 26.31 -4.95
C ASN A 143 -1.69 26.42 -4.84
N GLY A 144 -1.17 27.65 -4.86
CA GLY A 144 0.21 27.98 -4.50
C GLY A 144 1.24 27.77 -5.62
N TRP A 145 0.80 27.64 -6.86
CA TRP A 145 1.71 27.69 -8.01
C TRP A 145 2.12 29.12 -8.33
N ALA A 146 3.35 29.31 -8.82
CA ALA A 146 3.72 30.58 -9.43
C ALA A 146 2.99 30.72 -10.78
N GLN A 147 2.56 31.95 -11.11
CA GLN A 147 1.83 32.24 -12.35
C GLN A 147 2.52 31.67 -13.59
N ASP A 148 3.84 31.86 -13.71
CA ASP A 148 4.60 31.39 -14.88
C ASP A 148 4.62 29.86 -14.98
N ASP A 149 4.77 29.18 -13.85
CA ASP A 149 4.81 27.73 -13.76
C ASP A 149 3.43 27.13 -14.06
N ALA A 150 2.35 27.76 -13.57
CA ALA A 150 0.97 27.38 -13.86
C ALA A 150 0.65 27.51 -15.35
N GLU A 151 0.98 28.64 -15.98
CA GLU A 151 0.80 28.83 -17.42
C GLU A 151 1.58 27.79 -18.24
N LEU A 152 2.82 27.49 -17.85
CA LEU A 152 3.68 26.50 -18.51
C LEU A 152 3.08 25.09 -18.46
N VAL A 153 2.69 24.60 -17.27
CA VAL A 153 2.19 23.21 -17.11
C VAL A 153 0.79 23.01 -17.66
N THR A 154 0.01 24.08 -17.82
CA THR A 154 -1.31 24.03 -18.47
C THR A 154 -1.18 24.07 -19.99
N LEU A 155 -0.40 25.01 -20.54
CA LEU A 155 -0.38 25.25 -21.99
C LEU A 155 0.45 24.23 -22.76
N LEU A 156 1.65 23.88 -22.28
CA LEU A 156 2.56 23.02 -23.04
C LEU A 156 2.04 21.58 -23.19
N PRO A 157 1.60 20.87 -22.13
CA PRO A 157 1.04 19.52 -22.26
C PRO A 157 -0.32 19.47 -22.98
N SER A 158 -1.05 20.59 -23.03
CA SER A 158 -2.36 20.63 -23.70
C SER A 158 -2.25 20.95 -25.19
N LEU A 159 -1.28 21.77 -25.59
CA LEU A 159 -1.23 22.34 -26.94
C LEU A 159 0.04 21.98 -27.72
N ALA A 160 1.10 21.49 -27.07
CA ALA A 160 2.41 21.31 -27.68
C ALA A 160 3.03 19.91 -27.45
N THR A 161 2.23 18.92 -27.03
CA THR A 161 2.71 17.57 -26.72
C THR A 161 3.48 16.92 -27.87
N ALA A 162 2.93 16.97 -29.09
CA ALA A 162 3.56 16.38 -30.27
C ALA A 162 4.88 17.06 -30.64
N SER A 163 4.97 18.38 -30.55
CA SER A 163 6.18 19.14 -30.89
C SER A 163 7.29 18.97 -29.85
N LEU A 164 6.95 18.94 -28.55
CA LEU A 164 7.90 18.63 -27.49
C LEU A 164 8.49 17.22 -27.63
N ARG A 165 7.64 16.21 -27.87
CA ARG A 165 8.08 14.83 -28.14
C ARG A 165 9.05 14.78 -29.31
N ARG A 166 8.70 15.44 -30.42
CA ARG A 166 9.53 15.49 -31.62
C ARG A 166 10.88 16.14 -31.34
N ALA A 167 10.91 17.25 -30.61
CA ALA A 167 12.16 17.92 -30.26
C ALA A 167 13.10 17.00 -29.47
N LEU A 168 12.57 16.25 -28.50
CA LEU A 168 13.35 15.30 -27.71
C LEU A 168 13.80 14.08 -28.54
N ALA A 169 12.92 13.53 -29.37
CA ALA A 169 13.21 12.35 -30.20
C ALA A 169 14.25 12.65 -31.30
N GLU A 170 14.17 13.82 -31.92
CA GLU A 170 15.06 14.25 -33.02
C GLU A 170 16.29 15.03 -32.52
N GLY A 171 16.37 15.30 -31.22
CA GLY A 171 17.44 16.10 -30.61
C GLY A 171 17.48 17.56 -31.08
N ARG A 172 16.31 18.14 -31.36
CA ARG A 172 16.18 19.53 -31.81
C ARG A 172 16.30 20.48 -30.62
N ARG A 173 16.97 21.61 -30.84
CA ARG A 173 17.28 22.59 -29.78
C ARG A 173 16.31 23.76 -29.74
N ASP A 174 15.47 23.89 -30.74
CA ASP A 174 14.51 24.99 -30.91
C ASP A 174 13.43 25.02 -29.83
N LEU A 175 13.08 23.88 -29.23
CA LEU A 175 12.19 23.79 -28.07
C LEU A 175 12.92 23.42 -26.77
N GLY A 176 14.22 23.73 -26.70
CA GLY A 176 15.08 23.39 -25.58
C GLY A 176 14.68 24.08 -24.27
N ALA A 177 14.34 25.38 -24.30
CA ALA A 177 13.87 26.07 -23.09
C ALA A 177 12.55 25.47 -22.58
N SER A 178 11.63 25.12 -23.47
CA SER A 178 10.33 24.55 -23.13
C SER A 178 10.47 23.19 -22.47
N CYS A 179 11.31 22.30 -23.04
CA CYS A 179 11.56 20.97 -22.46
C CYS A 179 12.20 21.07 -21.07
N HIS A 180 13.23 21.91 -20.92
CA HIS A 180 13.92 22.09 -19.62
C HIS A 180 13.00 22.73 -18.57
N ALA A 181 12.23 23.75 -18.94
CA ALA A 181 11.30 24.42 -18.04
C ALA A 181 10.22 23.45 -17.54
N LEU A 182 9.59 22.68 -18.43
CA LEU A 182 8.55 21.73 -18.08
C LEU A 182 9.05 20.65 -17.12
N VAL A 183 10.19 20.02 -17.42
CA VAL A 183 10.78 19.00 -16.55
C VAL A 183 11.17 19.58 -15.19
N ARG A 184 11.77 20.77 -15.16
CA ARG A 184 12.16 21.45 -13.91
C ARG A 184 10.94 21.70 -13.04
N VAL A 185 9.89 22.32 -13.57
CA VAL A 185 8.70 22.70 -12.81
C VAL A 185 7.97 21.48 -12.26
N LEU A 186 7.78 20.43 -13.08
CA LEU A 186 7.15 19.20 -12.64
C LEU A 186 8.00 18.47 -11.59
N ALA A 187 9.33 18.44 -11.73
CA ALA A 187 10.23 17.87 -10.73
C ALA A 187 10.18 18.63 -9.39
N GLU A 188 10.20 19.96 -9.41
CA GLU A 188 10.08 20.80 -8.22
C GLU A 188 8.72 20.60 -7.52
N ARG A 189 7.63 20.51 -8.29
CA ARG A 189 6.30 20.25 -7.72
C ARG A 189 6.19 18.83 -7.16
N ALA A 190 6.70 17.82 -7.86
CA ALA A 190 6.73 16.44 -7.37
C ALA A 190 7.48 16.35 -6.04
N ALA A 191 8.59 17.10 -5.89
CA ALA A 191 9.33 17.19 -4.63
C ALA A 191 8.51 17.81 -3.49
N ALA A 192 7.66 18.79 -3.80
CA ALA A 192 6.88 19.54 -2.82
C ALA A 192 5.54 18.88 -2.43
N GLN A 193 4.90 18.16 -3.36
CA GLN A 193 3.55 17.60 -3.18
C GLN A 193 3.50 16.52 -2.08
N GLY A 194 4.57 15.72 -1.92
CA GLY A 194 4.70 14.72 -0.86
C GLY A 194 3.76 13.51 -0.96
N GLU A 195 2.64 13.63 -1.66
CA GLU A 195 1.69 12.57 -1.97
C GLU A 195 2.02 11.85 -3.29
N VAL A 196 1.74 10.56 -3.33
CA VAL A 196 1.82 9.74 -4.55
C VAL A 196 0.49 9.86 -5.30
N ALA A 197 0.56 10.11 -6.62
CA ALA A 197 -0.63 10.15 -7.45
C ALA A 197 -1.37 8.79 -7.39
N PRO A 198 -2.71 8.79 -7.40
CA PRO A 198 -3.49 7.56 -7.45
C PRO A 198 -3.25 6.81 -8.78
N PRO A 199 -3.76 5.58 -8.93
CA PRO A 199 -3.79 4.92 -10.24
C PRO A 199 -4.44 5.82 -11.29
N LEU A 200 -3.74 6.05 -12.40
CA LEU A 200 -4.20 6.91 -13.50
C LEU A 200 -4.52 6.06 -14.72
N TYR A 201 -5.61 6.36 -15.43
CA TYR A 201 -6.09 5.53 -16.54
C TYR A 201 -6.19 6.33 -17.82
N MET A 202 -5.89 5.67 -18.94
CA MET A 202 -6.11 6.21 -20.29
C MET A 202 -6.27 5.07 -21.29
N ALA A 203 -7.00 5.29 -22.38
CA ALA A 203 -7.04 4.33 -23.48
C ALA A 203 -5.65 4.15 -24.11
N LEU A 204 -5.28 2.90 -24.43
CA LEU A 204 -4.04 2.59 -25.13
C LEU A 204 -4.05 3.19 -26.54
N ARG A 205 -5.21 3.19 -27.21
CA ARG A 205 -5.38 3.70 -28.57
C ARG A 205 -6.54 4.68 -28.65
N GLY A 206 -6.37 5.65 -29.52
CA GLY A 206 -7.38 6.64 -29.86
C GLY A 206 -8.40 6.14 -30.88
N VAL A 207 -9.39 7.00 -31.16
CA VAL A 207 -10.33 6.82 -32.28
C VAL A 207 -10.49 8.11 -33.06
N ARG A 208 -10.95 8.01 -34.30
CA ARG A 208 -11.28 9.17 -35.13
C ARG A 208 -12.78 9.37 -35.16
N ARG A 209 -13.25 10.58 -34.79
CA ARG A 209 -14.67 10.97 -34.87
C ARG A 209 -14.79 12.14 -35.86
N GLY A 210 -15.21 11.83 -37.09
CA GLY A 210 -15.23 12.80 -38.19
C GLY A 210 -13.82 13.29 -38.55
N ASP A 211 -13.63 14.60 -38.59
CA ASP A 211 -12.32 15.21 -38.90
C ASP A 211 -11.36 15.25 -37.71
N ARG A 212 -11.82 14.93 -36.50
CA ARG A 212 -11.03 15.07 -35.26
C ARG A 212 -10.52 13.73 -34.73
N PRO A 213 -9.22 13.60 -34.46
CA PRO A 213 -8.68 12.46 -33.73
C PRO A 213 -8.83 12.66 -32.21
N LEU A 214 -9.38 11.67 -31.51
CA LEU A 214 -9.26 11.54 -30.06
C LEU A 214 -8.08 10.63 -29.80
N HIS A 215 -7.02 11.15 -29.20
CA HIS A 215 -5.77 10.42 -29.00
C HIS A 215 -5.87 9.44 -27.82
N GLY A 216 -5.22 8.29 -27.96
CA GLY A 216 -4.83 7.44 -26.84
C GLY A 216 -3.32 7.45 -26.69
N MET A 217 -2.80 6.56 -25.83
CA MET A 217 -1.38 6.57 -25.49
C MET A 217 -0.43 6.28 -26.64
N VAL A 218 -0.84 5.48 -27.62
CA VAL A 218 -0.02 5.18 -28.81
C VAL A 218 0.11 6.39 -29.73
N GLU A 219 -0.93 7.22 -29.84
CA GLU A 219 -0.90 8.43 -30.67
C GLU A 219 0.00 9.51 -30.04
N ASP A 220 -0.05 9.66 -28.72
CA ASP A 220 0.78 10.62 -27.99
C ASP A 220 2.21 10.13 -27.77
N GLU A 221 2.42 8.83 -27.59
CA GLU A 221 3.72 8.18 -27.40
C GLU A 221 3.76 6.81 -28.11
N PRO A 222 4.22 6.76 -29.38
CA PRO A 222 4.21 5.54 -30.20
C PRO A 222 4.91 4.33 -29.58
N GLY A 223 5.83 4.54 -28.64
CA GLY A 223 6.50 3.47 -27.89
C GLY A 223 5.53 2.53 -27.16
N PHE A 224 4.33 2.98 -26.78
CA PHE A 224 3.33 2.14 -26.12
C PHE A 224 2.85 0.97 -26.99
N ALA A 225 2.90 1.08 -28.33
CA ALA A 225 2.46 0.02 -29.24
C ALA A 225 3.27 -1.28 -29.07
N GLY A 226 4.49 -1.19 -28.55
CA GLY A 226 5.39 -2.33 -28.33
C GLY A 226 5.70 -2.62 -26.86
N ILE A 227 4.94 -2.06 -25.90
CA ILE A 227 5.30 -2.09 -24.47
C ILE A 227 5.41 -3.52 -23.88
N GLU A 228 4.69 -4.48 -24.45
CA GLU A 228 4.75 -5.89 -24.03
C GLU A 228 5.98 -6.64 -24.55
N VAL A 229 6.63 -6.13 -25.59
CA VAL A 229 7.78 -6.77 -26.23
C VAL A 229 9.02 -6.55 -25.36
N PRO A 230 9.62 -7.62 -24.79
CA PRO A 230 10.82 -7.46 -23.99
C PRO A 230 12.02 -7.04 -24.84
N ASP A 231 12.86 -6.17 -24.29
CA ASP A 231 14.16 -5.85 -24.86
C ASP A 231 15.19 -7.00 -24.69
N ALA A 232 16.41 -6.80 -25.19
CA ALA A 232 17.50 -7.78 -25.08
C ALA A 232 17.88 -8.16 -23.62
N THR A 233 17.42 -7.42 -22.62
CA THR A 233 17.61 -7.67 -21.18
C THR A 233 16.38 -8.24 -20.49
N ASN A 234 15.34 -8.58 -21.24
CA ASN A 234 14.02 -8.98 -20.74
C ASN A 234 13.30 -7.87 -19.94
N PHE A 235 13.69 -6.61 -20.14
CA PHE A 235 12.94 -5.47 -19.63
C PHE A 235 11.78 -5.15 -20.57
N ARG A 236 10.61 -4.85 -20.01
CA ARG A 236 9.41 -4.43 -20.75
C ARG A 236 9.05 -3.01 -20.30
N GLY A 237 9.18 -2.04 -21.18
CA GLY A 237 8.92 -0.64 -20.85
C GLY A 237 9.40 0.31 -21.94
N LEU A 238 9.26 1.61 -21.69
CA LEU A 238 9.73 2.65 -22.61
C LEU A 238 10.15 3.91 -21.84
N THR A 239 10.91 4.78 -22.50
CA THR A 239 11.11 6.15 -22.04
C THR A 239 10.17 7.04 -22.83
N ALA A 240 9.12 7.53 -22.18
CA ALA A 240 8.15 8.44 -22.78
C ALA A 240 8.80 9.80 -23.01
N LEU A 241 8.81 10.29 -24.24
CA LEU A 241 9.41 11.57 -24.62
C LEU A 241 8.36 12.68 -24.71
N SER A 242 7.07 12.34 -24.81
CA SER A 242 5.98 13.29 -24.61
C SER A 242 5.69 13.51 -23.12
N PRO A 243 5.20 14.71 -22.73
CA PRO A 243 4.44 14.82 -21.50
C PRO A 243 3.17 13.98 -21.61
N LEU A 244 2.81 13.24 -20.56
CA LEU A 244 1.61 12.39 -20.54
C LEU A 244 0.61 12.97 -19.56
N ASN A 245 -0.60 13.24 -20.02
CA ASN A 245 -1.67 13.82 -19.21
C ASN A 245 -2.75 12.76 -18.92
N PHE A 246 -3.24 12.72 -17.69
CA PHE A 246 -4.21 11.74 -17.23
C PHE A 246 -5.32 12.40 -16.43
N ALA A 247 -6.57 11.98 -16.67
CA ALA A 247 -7.67 12.26 -15.77
C ALA A 247 -7.71 11.18 -14.66
N ALA A 248 -7.89 11.60 -13.42
CA ALA A 248 -8.12 10.70 -12.29
C ALA A 248 -9.61 10.58 -11.92
N ASP A 249 -10.49 10.92 -12.86
CA ASP A 249 -11.93 10.93 -12.67
C ASP A 249 -12.56 9.58 -13.07
N PRO A 250 -13.31 8.90 -12.17
CA PRO A 250 -14.01 7.66 -12.51
C PRO A 250 -15.05 7.83 -13.61
N VAL A 251 -15.52 9.04 -13.91
CA VAL A 251 -16.44 9.30 -15.02
C VAL A 251 -15.83 8.91 -16.38
N CYS A 252 -14.49 8.90 -16.48
CA CYS A 252 -13.76 8.46 -17.67
C CYS A 252 -13.69 6.92 -17.79
N MET A 253 -14.37 6.15 -16.94
CA MET A 253 -14.36 4.70 -16.96
C MET A 253 -15.78 4.13 -16.88
N GLY A 254 -16.14 3.31 -17.86
CA GLY A 254 -17.41 2.57 -17.90
C GLY A 254 -17.18 1.07 -17.98
N GLU A 255 -18.28 0.30 -18.02
CA GLU A 255 -18.22 -1.17 -18.20
C GLU A 255 -17.53 -1.58 -19.51
N GLU A 256 -17.59 -0.72 -20.53
CA GLU A 256 -16.97 -0.93 -21.84
C GLU A 256 -15.50 -0.47 -21.90
N GLY A 257 -14.96 0.11 -20.83
CA GLY A 257 -13.59 0.63 -20.75
C GLY A 257 -13.52 2.15 -20.65
N TYR A 258 -12.48 2.73 -21.24
CA TYR A 258 -12.16 4.15 -21.08
C TYR A 258 -13.04 5.06 -21.94
N HIS A 259 -13.41 6.21 -21.40
CA HIS A 259 -14.16 7.27 -22.06
C HIS A 259 -13.38 8.58 -21.98
N ALA A 260 -13.20 9.24 -23.13
CA ALA A 260 -12.60 10.56 -23.21
C ALA A 260 -13.70 11.64 -23.12
N GLN A 261 -13.45 12.70 -22.34
CA GLN A 261 -14.36 13.84 -22.27
C GLN A 261 -14.07 14.82 -23.40
N VAL A 262 -15.10 15.21 -24.15
CA VAL A 262 -14.98 16.18 -25.26
C VAL A 262 -15.67 17.50 -24.89
N GLN A 263 -14.89 18.57 -24.75
CA GLN A 263 -15.37 19.86 -24.21
C GLN A 263 -16.38 20.59 -25.11
N GLU A 264 -16.32 20.43 -26.43
CA GLU A 264 -17.13 21.24 -27.36
C GLU A 264 -18.62 20.86 -27.43
N GLU A 265 -19.00 19.66 -26.98
CA GLU A 265 -20.39 19.17 -26.98
C GLU A 265 -20.95 19.06 -25.55
N GLY A 266 -20.61 20.02 -24.69
CA GLY A 266 -21.12 20.07 -23.31
C GLY A 266 -20.54 18.97 -22.40
N GLY A 267 -19.35 18.46 -22.71
CA GLY A 267 -18.68 17.42 -21.93
C GLY A 267 -19.14 16.00 -22.25
N GLU A 268 -19.58 15.72 -23.49
CA GLU A 268 -19.92 14.35 -23.91
C GLU A 268 -18.75 13.39 -23.67
N LEU A 269 -19.06 12.22 -23.10
CA LEU A 269 -18.12 11.13 -22.90
C LEU A 269 -18.12 10.22 -24.12
N VAL A 270 -16.98 10.14 -24.79
CA VAL A 270 -16.80 9.31 -25.97
C VAL A 270 -16.02 8.06 -25.59
N HIS A 271 -16.63 6.89 -25.80
CA HIS A 271 -15.98 5.60 -25.59
C HIS A 271 -14.77 5.43 -26.53
N LEU A 272 -13.62 5.08 -25.94
CA LEU A 272 -12.42 4.70 -26.67
C LEU A 272 -12.23 3.18 -26.55
N PRO A 273 -12.71 2.40 -27.54
CA PRO A 273 -12.64 0.94 -27.49
C PRO A 273 -11.18 0.46 -27.51
N GLY A 274 -10.86 -0.50 -26.64
CA GLY A 274 -9.58 -1.18 -26.61
C GLY A 274 -9.01 -1.34 -25.21
N ASP A 275 -7.72 -1.65 -25.16
CA ASP A 275 -7.00 -1.82 -23.90
C ASP A 275 -6.85 -0.49 -23.16
N VAL A 276 -6.82 -0.57 -21.83
CA VAL A 276 -6.63 0.58 -20.94
C VAL A 276 -5.25 0.49 -20.31
N VAL A 277 -4.51 1.58 -20.36
CA VAL A 277 -3.24 1.74 -19.65
C VAL A 277 -3.52 2.27 -18.26
N CYS A 278 -3.00 1.59 -17.24
CA CYS A 278 -2.96 2.08 -15.87
C CYS A 278 -1.53 2.48 -15.48
N ILE A 279 -1.33 3.74 -15.11
CA ILE A 279 -0.07 4.25 -14.58
C ILE A 279 -0.10 4.16 -13.06
N LEU A 280 0.88 3.45 -12.51
CA LEU A 280 1.11 3.33 -11.08
C LEU A 280 2.29 4.23 -10.68
N SER A 281 1.99 5.33 -10.02
CA SER A 281 3.00 6.22 -9.43
C SER A 281 3.65 5.60 -8.20
N GLN A 282 4.88 6.00 -7.88
CA GLN A 282 5.60 5.55 -6.68
C GLN A 282 6.09 6.75 -5.85
N PRO A 283 6.39 6.56 -4.54
CA PRO A 283 7.05 7.57 -3.74
C PRO A 283 8.38 7.99 -4.35
N ASN A 284 8.67 9.30 -4.33
CA ASN A 284 9.97 9.82 -4.73
C ASN A 284 11.08 9.24 -3.84
N ASP A 285 12.24 8.94 -4.43
CA ASP A 285 13.37 8.37 -3.71
C ASP A 285 14.71 9.03 -4.13
N ALA A 286 15.83 8.47 -3.68
CA ALA A 286 17.16 8.98 -4.02
C ALA A 286 17.52 8.84 -5.51
N ALA A 287 16.80 8.01 -6.26
CA ALA A 287 16.99 7.83 -7.70
C ALA A 287 16.17 8.82 -8.55
N GLY A 288 15.15 9.47 -7.99
CA GLY A 288 14.42 10.53 -8.67
C GLY A 288 12.96 10.68 -8.24
N TYR A 289 12.20 11.35 -9.09
CA TYR A 289 10.77 11.55 -8.92
C TYR A 289 10.01 10.45 -9.67
N HIS A 290 9.09 9.78 -8.97
CA HIS A 290 8.36 8.62 -9.49
C HIS A 290 6.85 8.80 -9.47
N THR A 291 6.37 10.00 -9.15
CA THR A 291 4.95 10.33 -9.11
C THR A 291 4.57 11.32 -10.20
N ALA A 292 3.38 11.12 -10.78
CA ALA A 292 2.74 12.15 -11.57
C ALA A 292 2.37 13.36 -10.70
N VAL A 293 2.34 14.53 -11.30
CA VAL A 293 2.09 15.82 -10.62
C VAL A 293 0.65 16.23 -10.86
N LEU A 294 -0.06 16.62 -9.80
CA LEU A 294 -1.41 17.18 -9.92
C LEU A 294 -1.33 18.59 -10.52
N THR A 295 -1.86 18.76 -11.73
CA THR A 295 -1.79 20.01 -12.52
C THR A 295 -3.16 20.59 -12.86
N GLN A 296 -4.24 19.98 -12.38
CA GLN A 296 -5.59 20.56 -12.37
C GLN A 296 -6.31 19.94 -11.18
N TYR A 297 -7.08 20.71 -10.41
CA TYR A 297 -7.78 20.18 -9.23
C TYR A 297 -9.22 19.77 -9.55
N ASP A 298 -9.84 20.38 -10.55
CA ASP A 298 -11.24 20.16 -10.92
C ASP A 298 -11.45 20.01 -12.45
N PRO A 299 -11.74 18.78 -12.95
CA PRO A 299 -11.46 17.51 -12.29
C PRO A 299 -9.94 17.28 -12.12
N PRO A 300 -9.53 16.41 -11.18
CA PRO A 300 -8.11 16.18 -10.91
C PRO A 300 -7.41 15.58 -12.12
N SER A 301 -6.43 16.33 -12.65
CA SER A 301 -5.60 15.89 -13.77
C SER A 301 -4.13 15.86 -13.40
N TYR A 302 -3.43 14.85 -13.88
CA TYR A 302 -2.05 14.56 -13.52
C TYR A 302 -1.17 14.53 -14.76
N VAL A 303 0.03 15.10 -14.64
CA VAL A 303 1.01 15.12 -15.73
C VAL A 303 2.28 14.39 -15.31
N LEU A 304 2.76 13.50 -16.19
CA LEU A 304 4.13 13.00 -16.18
C LEU A 304 5.01 13.88 -17.08
N PRO A 305 6.21 14.26 -16.62
CA PRO A 305 7.12 15.04 -17.44
C PRO A 305 7.59 14.22 -18.66
N PRO A 306 8.04 14.89 -19.74
CA PRO A 306 8.73 14.20 -20.80
C PRO A 306 10.05 13.58 -20.28
N ASN A 307 10.55 12.58 -21.01
CA ASN A 307 11.69 11.74 -20.63
C ASN A 307 11.44 10.87 -19.37
N THR A 308 10.21 10.38 -19.20
CA THR A 308 9.83 9.51 -18.07
C THR A 308 10.04 8.04 -18.41
N LEU A 309 10.72 7.27 -17.55
CA LEU A 309 10.84 5.82 -17.71
C LEU A 309 9.61 5.11 -17.16
N LEU A 310 8.92 4.38 -18.04
CA LEU A 310 7.79 3.53 -17.70
C LEU A 310 8.20 2.06 -17.79
N ARG A 311 7.75 1.26 -16.83
CA ARG A 311 7.96 -0.19 -16.79
C ARG A 311 6.61 -0.89 -16.76
N LEU A 312 6.44 -1.87 -17.64
CA LEU A 312 5.29 -2.76 -17.58
C LEU A 312 5.39 -3.66 -16.34
N VAL A 313 4.41 -3.57 -15.46
CA VAL A 313 4.34 -4.36 -14.22
C VAL A 313 3.54 -5.65 -14.44
N LYS A 314 2.34 -5.52 -15.01
CA LYS A 314 1.42 -6.62 -15.29
C LYS A 314 0.50 -6.26 -16.46
N VAL A 315 -0.11 -7.28 -17.05
CA VAL A 315 -1.22 -7.17 -18.01
C VAL A 315 -2.37 -7.97 -17.42
N GLU A 316 -3.55 -7.37 -17.34
CA GLU A 316 -4.76 -8.00 -16.82
C GLU A 316 -5.77 -8.20 -17.96
N GLY A 317 -6.33 -9.40 -18.07
CA GLY A 317 -7.41 -9.68 -19.01
C GLY A 317 -8.76 -9.23 -18.45
N PRO A 318 -9.77 -9.04 -19.30
CA PRO A 318 -11.12 -8.73 -18.85
C PRO A 318 -11.75 -9.94 -18.10
N PRO A 319 -12.53 -9.71 -17.03
CA PRO A 319 -12.79 -8.40 -16.41
C PRO A 319 -11.59 -7.94 -15.55
N PHE A 320 -11.30 -6.64 -15.60
CA PHE A 320 -10.39 -5.99 -14.64
C PHE A 320 -11.19 -4.98 -13.80
N THR A 321 -10.59 -4.53 -12.69
CA THR A 321 -11.21 -3.53 -11.81
C THR A 321 -10.32 -2.30 -11.78
N ALA A 322 -10.85 -1.17 -12.25
CA ALA A 322 -10.22 0.14 -12.08
C ALA A 322 -10.51 0.66 -10.66
N THR A 323 -9.48 1.17 -10.01
CA THR A 323 -9.54 1.77 -8.69
C THR A 323 -9.36 3.28 -8.81
N PHE A 324 -10.32 4.04 -8.29
CA PHE A 324 -10.30 5.50 -8.22
C PHE A 324 -10.31 5.98 -6.76
N ARG A 325 -9.91 7.22 -6.51
CA ARG A 325 -10.15 7.86 -5.22
C ARG A 325 -11.66 8.01 -5.05
N ARG A 326 -12.22 7.45 -3.96
CA ARG A 326 -13.64 7.62 -3.63
C ARG A 326 -13.99 9.11 -3.48
N TRP A 327 -13.10 9.85 -2.85
CA TRP A 327 -13.28 11.26 -2.53
C TRP A 327 -12.41 12.11 -3.44
N THR A 328 -13.03 13.05 -4.14
CA THR A 328 -12.31 14.04 -4.94
C THR A 328 -12.63 15.42 -4.40
N PRO A 329 -11.64 16.22 -3.95
CA PRO A 329 -11.87 17.64 -3.68
C PRO A 329 -12.37 18.27 -4.98
N TRP A 330 -13.59 18.79 -4.98
CA TRP A 330 -14.22 19.33 -6.19
C TRP A 330 -13.74 20.76 -6.39
N CYS A 331 -14.02 21.69 -5.49
CA CYS A 331 -13.57 23.09 -5.62
C CYS A 331 -13.63 23.82 -4.27
N THR A 332 -13.01 25.00 -4.20
CA THR A 332 -13.38 25.99 -3.19
C THR A 332 -14.38 26.93 -3.85
N ASP A 333 -15.60 27.02 -3.34
CA ASP A 333 -16.61 27.90 -3.92
C ASP A 333 -16.29 29.39 -3.68
N ALA A 334 -17.10 30.29 -4.25
CA ALA A 334 -16.90 31.73 -4.12
C ALA A 334 -16.96 32.23 -2.67
N ASP A 335 -17.54 31.45 -1.76
CA ASP A 335 -17.67 31.75 -0.33
C ASP A 335 -16.49 31.19 0.48
N GLY A 336 -15.61 30.40 -0.14
CA GLY A 336 -14.43 29.81 0.49
C GLY A 336 -14.65 28.38 1.01
N ASP A 337 -15.80 27.77 0.73
CA ASP A 337 -16.15 26.44 1.21
C ASP A 337 -15.56 25.36 0.29
N ARG A 338 -14.94 24.33 0.89
CA ARG A 338 -14.34 23.23 0.12
C ARG A 338 -15.37 22.14 -0.15
N ALA A 339 -15.76 21.99 -1.41
CA ALA A 339 -16.59 20.89 -1.87
C ALA A 339 -15.74 19.62 -2.04
N THR A 340 -16.27 18.47 -1.62
CA THR A 340 -15.72 17.13 -1.84
C THR A 340 -16.80 16.24 -2.42
N TYR A 341 -16.50 15.56 -3.52
CA TYR A 341 -17.42 14.60 -4.14
C TYR A 341 -17.17 13.18 -3.65
N ASP A 342 -18.23 12.47 -3.31
CA ASP A 342 -18.21 11.02 -3.11
C ASP A 342 -18.66 10.29 -4.36
N HIS A 343 -17.70 9.70 -5.06
CA HIS A 343 -17.98 8.88 -6.23
C HIS A 343 -18.77 7.61 -5.91
N LEU A 344 -18.81 7.17 -4.64
CA LEU A 344 -19.60 6.00 -4.24
C LEU A 344 -21.10 6.33 -4.09
N THR A 345 -21.41 7.50 -3.52
CA THR A 345 -22.80 7.91 -3.23
C THR A 345 -23.34 8.93 -4.24
N GLY A 346 -22.48 9.45 -5.12
CA GLY A 346 -22.81 10.49 -6.08
C GLY A 346 -23.16 11.83 -5.43
N THR A 347 -22.70 12.07 -4.20
CA THR A 347 -23.10 13.21 -3.35
C THR A 347 -21.93 14.17 -3.16
N SER A 348 -22.21 15.48 -3.26
CA SER A 348 -21.26 16.53 -2.90
C SER A 348 -21.41 16.94 -1.45
N TYR A 349 -20.28 17.15 -0.78
CA TYR A 349 -20.19 17.59 0.60
C TYR A 349 -19.39 18.89 0.69
N PHE A 350 -19.85 19.84 1.49
CA PHE A 350 -19.25 21.17 1.63
C PHE A 350 -18.69 21.32 3.03
N ASP A 351 -17.37 21.49 3.15
CA ASP A 351 -16.70 21.80 4.42
C ASP A 351 -16.94 23.27 4.78
N LYS A 352 -17.73 23.50 5.83
CA LYS A 352 -18.01 24.83 6.41
C LYS A 352 -17.00 25.21 7.51
N GLY A 353 -15.97 24.40 7.72
CA GLY A 353 -14.89 24.58 8.70
C GLY A 353 -15.18 23.98 10.09
N ASP A 354 -16.41 24.05 10.58
CA ASP A 354 -16.84 23.42 11.85
C ASP A 354 -17.79 22.22 11.66
N HIS A 355 -18.26 21.99 10.43
CA HIS A 355 -19.08 20.85 10.03
C HIS A 355 -19.08 20.67 8.51
N TYR A 356 -19.65 19.56 8.06
CA TYR A 356 -19.93 19.30 6.65
C TYR A 356 -21.42 19.46 6.38
N GLU A 357 -21.77 20.00 5.22
CA GLU A 357 -23.13 20.01 4.68
C GLU A 357 -23.21 19.14 3.42
N ASP A 358 -24.32 18.43 3.20
CA ASP A 358 -24.59 17.79 1.91
C ASP A 358 -25.11 18.80 0.86
N GLN A 359 -25.36 18.34 -0.35
CA GLN A 359 -25.91 19.15 -1.45
C GLN A 359 -27.28 19.77 -1.18
N ASP A 360 -28.01 19.30 -0.17
CA ASP A 360 -29.31 19.84 0.26
C ASP A 360 -29.15 20.82 1.45
N GLY A 361 -27.92 21.11 1.88
CA GLY A 361 -27.61 21.98 3.01
C GLY A 361 -27.85 21.33 4.37
N ASN A 362 -27.99 20.00 4.43
CA ASN A 362 -28.13 19.31 5.70
C ASN A 362 -26.75 19.09 6.32
N ARG A 363 -26.62 19.44 7.60
CA ARG A 363 -25.43 19.12 8.38
C ARG A 363 -25.25 17.61 8.49
N VAL A 364 -24.10 17.11 8.06
CA VAL A 364 -23.70 15.70 8.13
C VAL A 364 -22.41 15.56 8.96
N ASP A 365 -22.24 14.39 9.57
CA ASP A 365 -20.94 14.02 10.16
C ASP A 365 -19.91 13.87 9.04
N CYS A 366 -18.66 14.24 9.32
CA CYS A 366 -17.56 14.24 8.34
C CYS A 366 -17.48 12.90 7.59
N PRO A 367 -17.86 12.84 6.31
CA PRO A 367 -17.79 11.60 5.54
C PRO A 367 -16.34 11.32 5.07
N TYR A 368 -15.51 12.37 5.06
CA TYR A 368 -14.07 12.35 4.87
C TYR A 368 -13.33 12.14 6.20
N ASP A 369 -13.37 10.94 6.78
CA ASP A 369 -12.49 10.65 7.91
C ASP A 369 -11.12 10.19 7.40
N ALA A 370 -10.21 11.13 7.12
CA ALA A 370 -8.79 10.82 6.91
C ALA A 370 -8.15 10.14 8.14
N ALA A 371 -8.81 10.12 9.31
CA ALA A 371 -8.38 9.31 10.45
C ALA A 371 -8.87 7.85 10.39
N ALA A 372 -9.79 7.50 9.49
CA ALA A 372 -10.25 6.13 9.24
C ALA A 372 -9.35 5.37 8.24
N THR A 373 -8.53 6.07 7.47
CA THR A 373 -7.49 5.51 6.58
C THR A 373 -6.13 5.99 7.07
N ILE A 374 -5.49 5.20 7.92
CA ILE A 374 -4.10 5.47 8.32
C ILE A 374 -3.21 5.06 7.14
N GLU A 375 -2.92 5.98 6.21
CA GLU A 375 -1.91 5.77 5.16
C GLU A 375 -0.62 5.19 5.78
N LYS A 376 0.13 4.35 5.07
CA LYS A 376 1.43 3.82 5.53
C LYS A 376 2.38 4.92 6.03
N THR A 377 2.36 6.09 5.40
CA THR A 377 3.08 7.31 5.80
C THR A 377 2.53 7.88 7.10
N ALA A 378 1.22 7.97 7.30
CA ALA A 378 0.58 8.36 8.55
C ALA A 378 0.77 7.31 9.67
N TYR A 379 0.89 6.02 9.35
CA TYR A 379 1.24 4.95 10.29
C TYR A 379 2.71 5.04 10.69
N VAL A 380 3.62 5.16 9.71
CA VAL A 380 5.05 5.35 9.96
C VAL A 380 5.27 6.65 10.71
N ARG A 381 4.59 7.73 10.32
CA ARG A 381 4.62 9.03 11.01
C ARG A 381 4.00 8.95 12.39
N GLY A 382 2.88 8.27 12.59
CA GLY A 382 2.22 8.11 13.88
C GLY A 382 3.07 7.25 14.83
N THR A 383 3.59 6.12 14.37
CA THR A 383 4.55 5.31 15.13
C THR A 383 5.84 6.07 15.39
N ASP A 384 6.36 6.83 14.42
CA ASP A 384 7.52 7.69 14.58
C ASP A 384 7.22 8.88 15.50
N GLU A 385 6.03 9.48 15.52
CA GLU A 385 5.64 10.60 16.38
C GLU A 385 5.38 10.14 17.81
N LEU A 386 4.88 8.92 17.99
CA LEU A 386 4.77 8.26 19.30
C LEU A 386 6.14 7.91 19.89
N THR A 387 7.17 7.76 19.06
CA THR A 387 8.50 7.29 19.47
C THR A 387 9.60 8.35 19.36
N ARG A 388 9.41 9.39 18.53
CA ARG A 388 10.30 10.57 18.39
C ARG A 388 10.05 11.52 19.55
N GLY A 389 11.14 11.91 20.22
CA GLY A 389 11.11 12.83 21.35
C GLY A 389 11.09 12.15 22.72
N LEU A 390 11.15 10.81 22.77
CA LEU A 390 11.30 10.10 24.03
C LEU A 390 12.74 10.24 24.52
N ALA A 391 12.90 10.81 25.71
CA ALA A 391 14.20 11.03 26.36
C ALA A 391 14.81 9.75 26.98
N HIS A 392 14.22 8.58 26.73
CA HIS A 392 14.55 7.33 27.44
C HIS A 392 15.10 6.26 26.49
N THR A 393 16.09 5.52 26.99
CA THR A 393 16.52 4.26 26.38
C THR A 393 15.60 3.13 26.88
N MET A 394 15.60 1.97 26.21
CA MET A 394 14.92 0.79 26.77
C MET A 394 15.40 0.49 28.20
N GLU A 395 16.70 0.60 28.47
CA GLU A 395 17.23 0.41 29.83
C GLU A 395 16.55 1.33 30.85
N HIS A 396 16.33 2.61 30.52
CA HIS A 396 15.61 3.53 31.40
C HIS A 396 14.14 3.09 31.62
N GLU A 397 13.45 2.67 30.57
CA GLU A 397 12.06 2.18 30.66
C GLU A 397 11.95 0.95 31.57
N TRP A 398 12.87 -0.01 31.41
CA TRP A 398 12.83 -1.30 32.09
C TRP A 398 13.44 -1.27 33.49
N THR A 399 14.38 -0.37 33.78
CA THR A 399 15.04 -0.32 35.10
C THR A 399 14.43 0.69 36.08
N ARG A 400 13.33 1.36 35.67
CA ARG A 400 12.61 2.33 36.51
C ARG A 400 12.13 1.73 37.83
N ALA A 401 12.15 2.56 38.87
CA ALA A 401 11.75 2.14 40.21
C ALA A 401 10.26 1.74 40.24
N GLY A 402 9.95 0.65 40.94
CA GLY A 402 8.57 0.19 41.12
C GLY A 402 7.98 -0.63 39.96
N LEU A 403 8.73 -0.85 38.87
CA LEU A 403 8.26 -1.71 37.78
C LEU A 403 8.38 -3.20 38.16
N ALA A 404 7.32 -3.74 38.77
CA ALA A 404 7.21 -5.12 39.19
C ALA A 404 5.80 -5.68 38.94
N TRP A 405 5.70 -6.99 38.74
CA TRP A 405 4.42 -7.65 38.48
C TRP A 405 4.48 -9.15 38.80
N LYS A 406 3.31 -9.82 38.78
CA LYS A 406 3.21 -11.27 39.03
C LYS A 406 2.60 -12.01 37.85
N ASP A 407 3.11 -13.20 37.57
CA ASP A 407 2.49 -14.12 36.61
C ASP A 407 1.27 -14.86 37.19
N TRP A 408 0.66 -15.75 36.42
CA TRP A 408 -0.59 -16.41 36.82
C TRP A 408 -0.41 -17.51 37.85
N LYS A 409 0.84 -17.93 38.09
CA LYS A 409 1.24 -18.76 39.22
C LYS A 409 1.69 -17.93 40.43
N GLY A 410 1.68 -16.60 40.32
CA GLY A 410 2.05 -15.68 41.39
C GLY A 410 3.56 -15.41 41.50
N VAL A 411 4.38 -15.85 40.55
CA VAL A 411 5.82 -15.57 40.52
C VAL A 411 6.03 -14.10 40.22
N GLU A 412 6.86 -13.42 41.01
CA GLU A 412 7.13 -12.00 40.88
C GLU A 412 8.32 -11.73 39.96
N TYR A 413 8.18 -10.75 39.08
CA TYR A 413 9.20 -10.27 38.16
C TYR A 413 9.36 -8.76 38.33
N THR A 414 10.56 -8.26 38.03
CA THR A 414 10.84 -6.83 37.98
C THR A 414 11.39 -6.46 36.61
N GLY A 415 11.11 -5.24 36.15
CA GLY A 415 11.63 -4.76 34.86
C GLY A 415 13.16 -4.83 34.82
N ARG A 416 13.83 -4.49 35.93
CA ARG A 416 15.28 -4.58 36.08
C ARG A 416 15.80 -6.02 35.90
N ALA A 417 15.12 -7.01 36.47
CA ALA A 417 15.51 -8.41 36.33
C ALA A 417 15.29 -8.91 34.89
N VAL A 418 14.21 -8.48 34.23
CA VAL A 418 13.93 -8.84 32.83
C VAL A 418 14.94 -8.19 31.88
N TRP A 419 15.26 -6.91 32.07
CA TRP A 419 16.31 -6.23 31.32
C TRP A 419 17.67 -6.91 31.49
N GLY A 420 18.04 -7.21 32.74
CA GLY A 420 19.27 -7.93 33.04
C GLY A 420 19.33 -9.32 32.41
N TYR A 421 18.18 -9.99 32.26
CA TYR A 421 18.09 -11.29 31.58
C TYR A 421 18.38 -11.18 30.08
N VAL A 422 17.73 -10.23 29.38
CA VAL A 422 17.88 -10.11 27.91
C VAL A 422 19.21 -9.49 27.49
N SER A 423 19.77 -8.62 28.32
CA SER A 423 21.08 -7.96 28.09
C SER A 423 22.26 -8.81 28.56
N GLY A 424 22.00 -9.88 29.31
CA GLY A 424 22.99 -10.84 29.78
C GLY A 424 23.24 -12.00 28.79
N ALA A 425 24.12 -12.93 29.19
CA ALA A 425 24.23 -14.19 28.50
C ALA A 425 22.97 -15.03 28.75
N ALA A 426 22.38 -15.58 27.69
CA ALA A 426 21.20 -16.42 27.76
C ALA A 426 21.47 -17.70 28.55
N PHE A 427 20.56 -18.07 29.43
CA PHE A 427 20.61 -19.29 30.23
C PHE A 427 19.20 -19.86 30.41
N VAL A 428 19.11 -21.17 30.58
CA VAL A 428 17.83 -21.82 30.82
C VAL A 428 17.26 -21.33 32.14
N ALA A 429 16.12 -20.67 32.07
CA ALA A 429 15.41 -20.19 33.25
C ALA A 429 13.98 -20.70 33.22
N GLU A 430 13.58 -21.35 34.31
CA GLU A 430 12.17 -21.68 34.51
C GLU A 430 11.36 -20.38 34.62
N CYS A 431 10.22 -20.38 33.95
CA CYS A 431 9.22 -19.33 34.08
C CYS A 431 7.83 -19.92 33.86
N THR A 432 6.82 -19.08 34.00
CA THR A 432 5.47 -19.49 33.66
C THR A 432 5.13 -19.00 32.26
N PRO A 433 4.84 -19.89 31.30
CA PRO A 433 4.91 -21.36 31.30
C PRO A 433 6.20 -21.85 30.65
N GLY A 434 6.91 -22.76 31.31
CA GLY A 434 8.00 -23.50 30.69
C GLY A 434 9.39 -22.90 30.92
N MET A 435 10.25 -23.05 29.94
CA MET A 435 11.69 -22.84 30.06
C MET A 435 12.17 -21.89 28.97
N ARG A 436 12.77 -20.78 29.37
CA ARG A 436 13.37 -19.81 28.45
C ARG A 436 14.71 -20.30 27.92
N ASP A 437 15.05 -19.88 26.71
CA ASP A 437 16.37 -20.02 26.10
C ASP A 437 16.93 -21.46 26.07
N VAL A 438 16.06 -22.48 26.06
CA VAL A 438 16.45 -23.90 25.98
C VAL A 438 17.42 -24.17 24.83
N ARG A 439 17.27 -23.45 23.71
CA ARG A 439 18.11 -23.56 22.51
C ARG A 439 19.13 -22.43 22.34
N ASN A 440 19.18 -21.47 23.28
CA ASN A 440 20.01 -20.28 23.20
C ASN A 440 21.07 -20.20 24.30
N VAL A 441 21.26 -21.27 25.07
CA VAL A 441 22.19 -21.29 26.23
C VAL A 441 23.58 -20.81 25.85
N GLY A 442 24.09 -19.85 26.60
CA GLY A 442 25.43 -19.29 26.44
C GLY A 442 25.54 -18.17 25.41
N MET A 443 24.51 -17.92 24.60
CA MET A 443 24.51 -16.83 23.63
C MET A 443 24.49 -15.47 24.32
N ARG A 444 25.33 -14.56 23.84
CA ARG A 444 25.36 -13.15 24.27
C ARG A 444 24.54 -12.29 23.32
N PRO A 445 24.19 -11.05 23.71
CA PRO A 445 23.47 -10.13 22.83
C PRO A 445 24.13 -9.94 21.45
N ALA A 446 25.46 -9.92 21.40
CA ALA A 446 26.22 -9.85 20.15
C ALA A 446 26.03 -11.09 19.25
N ASP A 447 25.82 -12.27 19.82
CA ASP A 447 25.57 -13.51 19.06
C ASP A 447 24.17 -13.49 18.44
N PHE A 448 23.17 -12.98 19.17
CA PHE A 448 21.82 -12.76 18.62
C PHE A 448 21.83 -11.71 17.51
N LEU A 449 22.56 -10.61 17.70
CA LEU A 449 22.73 -9.58 16.68
C LEU A 449 23.37 -10.14 15.42
N LYS A 450 24.45 -10.91 15.57
CA LYS A 450 25.10 -11.58 14.46
C LYS A 450 24.13 -12.54 13.77
N ARG A 451 23.40 -13.37 14.52
CA ARG A 451 22.41 -14.32 13.98
C ARG A 451 21.32 -13.60 13.17
N ALA A 452 20.77 -12.50 13.70
CA ALA A 452 19.76 -11.71 12.99
C ALA A 452 20.29 -11.11 11.69
N ASN A 453 21.49 -10.52 11.74
CA ASN A 453 22.07 -9.88 10.57
C ASN A 453 22.56 -10.89 9.53
N ASP A 454 23.01 -12.07 9.94
CA ASP A 454 23.30 -13.19 9.03
C ASP A 454 22.01 -13.69 8.38
N HIS A 455 20.91 -13.79 9.13
CA HIS A 455 19.59 -14.14 8.60
C HIS A 455 19.13 -13.15 7.53
N VAL A 456 19.19 -11.85 7.80
CA VAL A 456 18.83 -10.80 6.82
C VAL A 456 19.73 -10.86 5.59
N LYS A 457 21.06 -10.90 5.77
CA LYS A 457 22.01 -10.94 4.63
C LYS A 457 21.86 -12.18 3.75
N SER A 458 21.45 -13.31 4.33
CA SER A 458 21.23 -14.54 3.56
C SER A 458 20.04 -14.43 2.60
N ARG A 459 19.05 -13.58 2.92
CA ARG A 459 17.83 -13.36 2.12
C ARG A 459 17.89 -12.08 1.29
N LEU A 460 18.66 -11.08 1.75
CA LEU A 460 18.93 -9.82 1.08
C LEU A 460 20.45 -9.65 0.85
N PRO A 461 21.04 -10.24 -0.21
CA PRO A 461 22.49 -10.19 -0.44
C PRO A 461 23.06 -8.78 -0.62
N ARG A 462 22.19 -7.80 -0.94
CA ARG A 462 22.54 -6.38 -1.11
C ARG A 462 22.14 -5.50 0.08
N ALA A 463 21.81 -6.10 1.22
CA ALA A 463 21.43 -5.37 2.44
C ALA A 463 22.50 -4.33 2.83
N THR A 464 22.08 -3.08 2.95
CA THR A 464 22.87 -1.96 3.47
C THR A 464 22.88 -1.98 5.01
N ALA A 465 23.66 -1.10 5.63
CA ALA A 465 23.67 -0.98 7.10
C ALA A 465 22.29 -0.61 7.68
N ALA A 466 21.45 0.10 6.92
CA ALA A 466 20.10 0.49 7.35
C ALA A 466 19.13 -0.71 7.38
N ASP A 467 19.36 -1.72 6.53
CA ASP A 467 18.54 -2.93 6.44
C ASP A 467 18.87 -3.93 7.56
N LEU A 468 20.02 -3.77 8.22
CA LEU A 468 20.47 -4.64 9.31
C LEU A 468 19.88 -4.20 10.66
N LEU A 469 19.66 -5.18 11.53
CA LEU A 469 19.21 -4.92 12.89
C LEU A 469 20.34 -4.33 13.72
N THR A 470 19.97 -3.42 14.62
CA THR A 470 20.79 -2.91 15.71
C THR A 470 20.66 -3.80 16.95
N LEU A 471 21.54 -3.60 17.95
CA LEU A 471 21.47 -4.37 19.19
C LEU A 471 20.15 -4.12 19.93
N ASP A 472 19.69 -2.88 19.97
CA ASP A 472 18.44 -2.50 20.62
C ASP A 472 17.21 -3.12 19.95
N GLU A 473 17.20 -3.20 18.61
CA GLU A 473 16.16 -3.91 17.85
C GLU A 473 16.14 -5.41 18.14
N VAL A 474 17.28 -6.04 18.40
CA VAL A 474 17.35 -7.45 18.78
C VAL A 474 16.88 -7.67 20.23
N LEU A 475 17.30 -6.77 21.13
CA LEU A 475 16.92 -6.84 22.53
C LEU A 475 15.41 -6.57 22.73
N SER A 476 14.79 -5.70 21.92
CA SER A 476 13.35 -5.44 21.98
C SER A 476 12.52 -6.69 21.62
N ILE A 477 12.93 -7.45 20.59
CA ILE A 477 12.32 -8.75 20.25
C ILE A 477 12.47 -9.73 21.42
N ARG A 478 13.67 -9.82 22.00
CA ARG A 478 13.91 -10.70 23.15
C ARG A 478 13.07 -10.30 24.35
N LEU A 479 12.90 -9.01 24.64
CA LEU A 479 12.02 -8.52 25.71
C LEU A 479 10.57 -8.94 25.46
N TYR A 480 10.07 -8.69 24.24
CA TYR A 480 8.69 -8.95 23.87
C TYR A 480 8.32 -10.45 23.95
N THR A 481 9.27 -11.34 23.67
CA THR A 481 9.07 -12.80 23.63
C THR A 481 9.36 -13.54 24.96
N GLY A 482 9.54 -12.84 26.08
CA GLY A 482 9.89 -13.45 27.39
C GLY A 482 8.76 -14.07 28.22
N ALA A 483 8.91 -14.17 29.55
CA ALA A 483 7.94 -14.79 30.48
C ALA A 483 6.68 -13.97 30.87
N ARG A 484 5.49 -14.57 30.89
CA ARG A 484 4.16 -13.90 30.97
C ARG A 484 3.80 -13.20 32.28
N LEU A 485 2.88 -12.23 32.18
CA LEU A 485 2.13 -11.55 33.25
C LEU A 485 0.70 -12.13 33.43
N ALA A 486 0.11 -12.01 34.64
CA ALA A 486 -1.29 -12.36 34.90
C ALA A 486 -2.24 -11.17 34.98
N GLN A 487 -3.27 -11.14 34.14
CA GLN A 487 -4.51 -10.42 34.45
C GLN A 487 -5.58 -11.38 34.98
N LEU A 488 -6.09 -11.09 36.18
CA LEU A 488 -7.33 -11.64 36.71
C LEU A 488 -8.50 -11.00 35.95
N VAL A 489 -9.39 -11.83 35.39
CA VAL A 489 -10.62 -11.39 34.72
C VAL A 489 -11.45 -10.53 35.67
N PRO A 490 -11.79 -9.27 35.33
CA PRO A 490 -12.71 -8.48 36.13
C PRO A 490 -14.14 -9.03 35.97
N VAL A 491 -14.79 -9.33 37.10
CA VAL A 491 -16.21 -9.69 37.17
C VAL A 491 -17.01 -8.42 37.47
N SER A 492 -18.08 -8.17 36.72
CA SER A 492 -18.99 -7.05 37.00
C SER A 492 -19.57 -7.17 38.42
N PRO A 493 -19.42 -6.15 39.29
CA PRO A 493 -20.04 -6.16 40.61
C PRO A 493 -21.58 -6.19 40.57
N ARG A 494 -22.20 -5.83 39.43
CA ARG A 494 -23.66 -5.74 39.28
C ARG A 494 -24.30 -6.98 38.66
N THR A 495 -23.62 -7.68 37.75
CA THR A 495 -24.22 -8.79 36.98
C THR A 495 -23.61 -10.15 37.32
N GLY A 496 -22.46 -10.21 38.01
CA GLY A 496 -21.76 -11.48 38.26
C GLY A 496 -21.15 -12.11 37.00
N GLU A 497 -21.32 -11.48 35.84
CA GLU A 497 -20.79 -11.91 34.55
C GLU A 497 -19.38 -11.33 34.32
N PRO A 498 -18.49 -12.04 33.60
CA PRO A 498 -17.21 -11.50 33.17
C PRO A 498 -17.42 -10.22 32.35
N LEU A 499 -16.76 -9.12 32.70
CA LEU A 499 -16.71 -7.92 31.85
C LEU A 499 -15.78 -8.21 30.66
N LEU A 500 -16.30 -8.90 29.66
CA LEU A 500 -15.69 -9.05 28.33
C LEU A 500 -16.35 -8.04 27.39
N THR A 501 -16.18 -6.74 27.66
CA THR A 501 -16.56 -5.68 26.72
C THR A 501 -15.39 -5.41 25.77
N GLU A 502 -15.61 -5.54 24.46
CA GLU A 502 -14.78 -5.17 23.28
C GLU A 502 -13.31 -5.63 23.21
N ALA A 503 -12.71 -6.02 24.32
CA ALA A 503 -11.38 -6.58 24.38
C ALA A 503 -11.47 -8.09 24.16
N CYS A 504 -11.05 -8.59 23.00
CA CYS A 504 -10.66 -9.99 22.88
C CYS A 504 -9.36 -10.19 23.67
N TRP A 505 -9.43 -10.93 24.77
CA TRP A 505 -8.27 -11.20 25.62
C TRP A 505 -7.42 -12.28 24.95
N CYS A 506 -6.31 -11.84 24.37
CA CYS A 506 -5.39 -12.71 23.65
C CYS A 506 -4.70 -13.66 24.63
N VAL A 507 -4.76 -14.97 24.35
CA VAL A 507 -4.08 -15.96 25.17
C VAL A 507 -2.94 -16.56 24.39
N ARG A 508 -1.76 -15.96 24.57
CA ARG A 508 -0.50 -16.68 24.50
C ARG A 508 -0.25 -17.28 25.87
N HIS A 509 0.01 -18.58 25.98
CA HIS A 509 0.42 -19.14 27.27
C HIS A 509 1.78 -18.54 27.65
N ASP A 510 2.65 -18.26 26.68
CA ASP A 510 4.08 -17.96 26.81
C ASP A 510 4.52 -16.55 26.34
N ALA A 511 3.62 -15.54 26.36
CA ALA A 511 3.99 -14.16 25.99
C ALA A 511 4.94 -13.51 26.99
N GLY A 512 5.77 -12.57 26.53
CA GLY A 512 6.59 -11.66 27.34
C GLY A 512 5.87 -11.02 28.52
N PRO A 513 6.59 -10.64 29.58
CA PRO A 513 6.02 -9.71 30.54
C PRO A 513 5.96 -8.30 29.93
N ALA A 514 6.84 -8.08 28.95
CA ALA A 514 6.83 -6.93 28.08
C ALA A 514 5.66 -6.90 27.12
N PHE A 515 5.20 -8.06 26.65
CA PHE A 515 4.01 -8.12 25.79
C PHE A 515 2.83 -7.38 26.42
N ASP A 516 2.45 -7.73 27.65
CA ASP A 516 1.26 -7.16 28.27
C ASP A 516 1.46 -5.67 28.62
N MET A 517 2.65 -5.26 29.05
CA MET A 517 2.93 -3.85 29.38
C MET A 517 3.03 -2.96 28.14
N ILE A 518 3.70 -3.43 27.09
CA ILE A 518 3.81 -2.74 25.80
C ILE A 518 2.43 -2.60 25.16
N ASN A 519 1.67 -3.70 25.08
CA ASN A 519 0.34 -3.69 24.47
C ASN A 519 -0.66 -2.89 25.30
N TRP A 520 -0.55 -2.90 26.63
CA TRP A 520 -1.35 -2.02 27.48
C TRP A 520 -1.04 -0.55 27.22
N TRP A 521 0.24 -0.16 27.17
CA TRP A 521 0.64 1.22 26.86
C TRP A 521 0.15 1.65 25.47
N LEU A 522 0.29 0.81 24.45
CA LEU A 522 -0.25 1.07 23.11
C LEU A 522 -1.77 1.31 23.12
N ARG A 523 -2.53 0.56 23.91
CA ARG A 523 -3.98 0.79 24.06
C ARG A 523 -4.31 2.11 24.74
N GLN A 524 -3.50 2.54 25.72
CA GLN A 524 -3.66 3.86 26.35
C GLN A 524 -3.36 4.99 25.36
N VAL A 525 -2.31 4.82 24.55
CA VAL A 525 -1.95 5.72 23.45
C VAL A 525 -3.00 5.71 22.33
N ALA A 526 -3.77 4.64 22.18
CA ALA A 526 -4.89 4.58 21.24
C ALA A 526 -6.21 5.12 21.82
N CYS A 527 -6.22 5.63 23.07
CA CYS A 527 -7.42 6.07 23.79
C CYS A 527 -8.54 5.00 23.89
N LEU A 528 -8.18 3.71 23.86
CA LEU A 528 -9.18 2.64 23.93
C LEU A 528 -9.69 2.46 25.37
N PRO A 529 -11.01 2.31 25.57
CA PRO A 529 -11.59 2.10 26.89
C PRO A 529 -11.03 0.82 27.51
N ASN A 530 -10.47 0.93 28.71
CA ASN A 530 -9.92 -0.22 29.43
C ASN A 530 -10.13 -0.07 30.93
N PRO A 531 -10.51 -1.15 31.65
CA PRO A 531 -10.32 -1.17 33.09
C PRO A 531 -8.80 -1.12 33.40
N PRO A 532 -8.35 -0.28 34.36
CA PRO A 532 -6.95 -0.17 34.69
C PRO A 532 -6.41 -1.52 35.21
N PRO A 533 -5.20 -1.93 34.80
CA PRO A 533 -4.58 -3.14 35.32
C PRO A 533 -4.34 -3.01 36.83
N ARG A 534 -4.59 -4.10 37.58
CA ARG A 534 -4.56 -4.12 39.06
C ARG A 534 -3.17 -3.95 39.68
N TRP A 535 -2.10 -3.92 38.90
CA TRP A 535 -0.72 -3.99 39.41
C TRP A 535 -0.08 -2.62 39.69
N HIS A 536 -0.77 -1.50 39.43
CA HIS A 536 -0.29 -0.18 39.84
C HIS A 536 -1.39 0.78 40.34
N PRO A 537 -2.10 0.45 41.45
CA PRO A 537 -3.23 1.24 41.95
C PRO A 537 -2.90 2.72 42.22
N GLN A 538 -1.63 3.00 42.54
CA GLN A 538 -1.13 4.33 42.89
C GLN A 538 -0.89 5.23 41.67
N LEU A 539 -0.65 4.66 40.48
CA LEU A 539 -0.54 5.45 39.24
C LEU A 539 -1.90 5.57 38.57
N THR A 540 -2.69 4.48 38.54
CA THR A 540 -3.89 4.41 37.69
C THR A 540 -5.08 5.28 38.13
N GLY A 541 -5.29 5.51 39.43
CA GLY A 541 -6.48 6.22 39.91
C GLY A 541 -6.49 7.71 39.54
N ALA A 542 -5.40 8.42 39.81
CA ALA A 542 -5.27 9.85 39.49
C ALA A 542 -4.98 10.08 37.99
N TRP A 543 -4.12 9.24 37.40
CA TRP A 543 -3.68 9.36 36.01
C TRP A 543 -4.81 9.13 34.99
N THR A 544 -5.70 8.14 35.23
CA THR A 544 -6.86 7.90 34.34
C THR A 544 -7.92 9.01 34.48
N ALA A 545 -8.09 9.56 35.69
CA ALA A 545 -9.05 10.63 35.97
C ALA A 545 -8.60 12.00 35.43
N GLU A 546 -7.29 12.27 35.37
CA GLU A 546 -6.72 13.49 34.79
C GLU A 546 -6.81 13.47 33.25
N ARG A 547 -6.56 12.31 32.62
CA ARG A 547 -6.62 12.17 31.16
C ARG A 547 -8.01 12.03 30.58
N GLY A 548 -8.97 11.47 31.32
CA GLY A 548 -10.37 11.49 30.92
C GLY A 548 -10.98 12.89 30.80
N ARG A 549 -10.24 13.94 31.18
CA ARG A 549 -10.61 15.35 31.02
C ARG A 549 -9.87 16.05 29.86
N LEU A 550 -8.93 15.37 29.20
CA LEU A 550 -8.19 15.90 28.06
C LEU A 550 -8.89 15.49 26.76
N GLU A 551 -8.80 16.36 25.75
CA GLU A 551 -9.16 15.99 24.38
C GLU A 551 -8.33 14.77 23.91
N PRO A 552 -8.88 13.88 23.07
CA PRO A 552 -8.25 12.61 22.72
C PRO A 552 -6.79 12.76 22.27
N GLU A 553 -6.47 13.71 21.40
CA GLU A 553 -5.09 13.95 20.93
C GLU A 553 -4.14 14.40 22.06
N ALA A 554 -4.59 15.28 22.94
CA ALA A 554 -3.82 15.73 24.10
C ALA A 554 -3.58 14.58 25.09
N ALA A 555 -4.58 13.70 25.29
CA ALA A 555 -4.44 12.49 26.09
C ALA A 555 -3.42 11.52 25.49
N ARG A 556 -3.44 11.30 24.16
CA ARG A 556 -2.46 10.48 23.43
C ARG A 556 -1.05 11.02 23.58
N ARG A 557 -0.85 12.31 23.35
CA ARG A 557 0.46 12.96 23.47
C ARG A 557 0.99 12.92 24.91
N ALA A 558 0.13 13.13 25.91
CA ALA A 558 0.49 12.98 27.31
C ALA A 558 0.87 11.54 27.66
N ALA A 559 0.22 10.53 27.05
CA ALA A 559 0.55 9.11 27.19
C ALA A 559 1.91 8.73 26.61
N ALA A 560 2.22 9.26 25.44
CA ALA A 560 3.48 8.99 24.78
C ALA A 560 4.65 9.59 25.58
N LEU A 561 4.52 10.84 26.03
CA LEU A 561 5.61 11.62 26.62
C LEU A 561 5.81 11.41 28.14
N ASP A 562 4.98 10.61 28.80
CA ASP A 562 5.10 10.37 30.25
C ASP A 562 6.26 9.43 30.58
N ALA A 563 7.38 10.01 31.03
CA ALA A 563 8.58 9.32 31.48
C ALA A 563 8.33 8.20 32.49
N ALA A 564 7.28 8.30 33.32
CA ALA A 564 7.01 7.33 34.37
C ALA A 564 6.31 6.07 33.85
N SER A 565 5.66 6.13 32.68
CA SER A 565 4.82 5.04 32.16
C SER A 565 5.10 4.63 30.72
N SER A 566 5.85 5.44 29.97
CA SER A 566 6.12 5.21 28.54
C SER A 566 6.98 3.96 28.29
N PHE A 567 6.70 3.32 27.15
CA PHE A 567 7.47 2.22 26.57
C PHE A 567 7.85 2.48 25.11
N GLY A 568 7.78 3.73 24.67
CA GLY A 568 7.91 4.04 23.25
C GLY A 568 9.31 3.79 22.68
N ALA A 569 10.39 3.80 23.48
CA ALA A 569 11.70 3.35 22.99
C ALA A 569 11.68 1.85 22.67
N THR A 570 11.14 1.03 23.58
CA THR A 570 10.97 -0.41 23.35
C THR A 570 10.08 -0.69 22.14
N VAL A 571 8.96 0.03 22.01
CA VAL A 571 8.05 -0.11 20.86
C VAL A 571 8.70 0.32 19.56
N GLY A 572 9.38 1.47 19.52
CA GLY A 572 10.05 1.97 18.33
C GLY A 572 11.09 0.99 17.81
N HIS A 573 11.94 0.47 18.69
CA HIS A 573 12.92 -0.56 18.32
C HIS A 573 12.25 -1.87 17.89
N LEU A 574 11.16 -2.30 18.53
CA LEU A 574 10.46 -3.52 18.12
C LEU A 574 9.82 -3.37 16.74
N VAL A 575 9.11 -2.26 16.48
CA VAL A 575 8.54 -1.98 15.16
C VAL A 575 9.65 -1.95 14.10
N ALA A 576 10.74 -1.22 14.33
CA ALA A 576 11.86 -1.17 13.40
C ALA A 576 12.46 -2.55 13.11
N ALA A 577 12.62 -3.39 14.14
CA ALA A 577 13.10 -4.76 14.00
C ALA A 577 12.16 -5.62 13.15
N LEU A 578 10.85 -5.58 13.42
CA LEU A 578 9.85 -6.33 12.66
C LEU A 578 9.81 -5.89 11.20
N ARG A 579 9.91 -4.58 10.92
CA ARG A 579 9.95 -4.05 9.55
C ARG A 579 11.13 -4.62 8.75
N LYS A 580 12.34 -4.59 9.33
CA LYS A 580 13.55 -5.11 8.69
C LYS A 580 13.49 -6.62 8.46
N LEU A 581 12.98 -7.38 9.44
CA LEU A 581 12.82 -8.82 9.31
C LEU A 581 11.75 -9.18 8.27
N ALA A 582 10.60 -8.51 8.27
CA ALA A 582 9.54 -8.74 7.29
C ALA A 582 10.01 -8.39 5.86
N ALA A 583 10.80 -7.33 5.68
CA ALA A 583 11.39 -6.97 4.39
C ALA A 583 12.37 -8.03 3.87
N ALA A 584 12.94 -8.84 4.76
CA ALA A 584 13.80 -9.95 4.40
C ALA A 584 13.04 -11.25 4.11
N ASN A 585 11.71 -11.32 4.28
CA ASN A 585 10.93 -12.53 4.01
C ASN A 585 11.08 -12.99 2.55
N THR A 586 11.06 -14.30 2.35
CA THR A 586 10.90 -14.96 1.04
C THR A 586 9.46 -14.84 0.53
N ALA A 587 9.23 -15.16 -0.75
CA ALA A 587 7.88 -15.16 -1.33
C ALA A 587 6.92 -16.11 -0.58
N ASP A 588 7.37 -17.32 -0.24
CA ASP A 588 6.55 -18.28 0.52
C ASP A 588 6.25 -17.77 1.94
N GLU A 589 7.21 -17.12 2.59
CA GLU A 589 7.03 -16.48 3.90
C GLU A 589 6.08 -15.26 3.84
N ASN A 590 5.86 -14.68 2.66
CA ASN A 590 4.94 -13.57 2.46
C ASN A 590 3.48 -14.02 2.28
N GLU A 591 3.25 -15.22 1.76
CA GLU A 591 1.90 -15.75 1.44
C GLU A 591 1.45 -16.86 2.39
N ARG A 592 2.15 -17.03 3.52
CA ARG A 592 1.86 -18.09 4.50
C ARG A 592 0.56 -17.89 5.26
N THR A 593 0.00 -19.00 5.74
CA THR A 593 -1.08 -18.96 6.72
C THR A 593 -0.52 -18.85 8.12
N LEU A 594 -1.04 -17.90 8.90
CA LEU A 594 -0.70 -17.69 10.30
C LEU A 594 -1.91 -17.99 11.17
N TYR A 595 -1.67 -18.44 12.40
CA TYR A 595 -2.74 -18.84 13.32
C TYR A 595 -2.63 -18.08 14.64
N ARG A 596 -3.77 -17.60 15.14
CA ARG A 596 -3.89 -16.99 16.47
C ARG A 596 -5.09 -17.54 17.21
N CYS A 597 -4.84 -18.16 18.36
CA CYS A 597 -5.89 -18.64 19.26
C CYS A 597 -6.26 -17.57 20.29
N MET A 598 -7.56 -17.43 20.57
CA MET A 598 -8.10 -16.53 21.58
C MET A 598 -9.10 -17.26 22.47
N LYS A 599 -9.15 -16.87 23.75
CA LYS A 599 -10.18 -17.33 24.68
C LYS A 599 -11.38 -16.40 24.64
N GLY A 600 -12.57 -16.95 24.84
CA GLY A 600 -13.82 -16.19 24.76
C GLY A 600 -14.38 -16.15 23.33
N ALA A 601 -15.50 -15.44 23.19
CA ALA A 601 -16.12 -15.16 21.91
C ALA A 601 -15.71 -13.76 21.42
N ILE A 602 -15.70 -13.57 20.10
CA ILE A 602 -15.58 -12.23 19.53
C ILE A 602 -16.89 -11.45 19.74
N SER A 603 -16.78 -10.18 20.12
CA SER A 603 -17.92 -9.26 20.31
C SER A 603 -18.79 -9.16 19.07
N GLY A 604 -20.10 -8.95 19.25
CA GLY A 604 -21.02 -8.66 18.13
C GLY A 604 -20.59 -7.45 17.31
N SER A 605 -20.03 -6.41 17.96
CA SER A 605 -19.57 -5.19 17.28
C SER A 605 -18.47 -5.42 16.24
N PHE A 606 -17.66 -6.47 16.39
CA PHE A 606 -16.65 -6.84 15.39
C PHE A 606 -17.27 -7.25 14.05
N TRP A 607 -18.50 -7.76 14.06
CA TRP A 607 -19.19 -8.28 12.87
C TRP A 607 -20.03 -7.23 12.14
N LEU A 608 -20.06 -6.00 12.67
CA LEU A 608 -20.68 -4.89 11.98
C LEU A 608 -19.77 -4.47 10.84
N PRO A 609 -20.28 -4.45 9.59
CA PRO A 609 -19.50 -3.94 8.48
C PRO A 609 -19.28 -2.44 8.63
N ASP A 610 -18.16 -1.95 8.12
CA ASP A 610 -17.91 -0.52 7.96
C ASP A 610 -18.78 0.11 6.84
N ALA A 611 -18.57 1.39 6.58
CA ALA A 611 -19.27 2.12 5.51
C ALA A 611 -19.02 1.55 4.10
N GLN A 612 -17.99 0.72 3.91
CA GLN A 612 -17.67 0.04 2.64
C GLN A 612 -18.26 -1.39 2.59
N GLY A 613 -18.99 -1.82 3.63
CA GLY A 613 -19.55 -3.16 3.70
C GLY A 613 -18.52 -4.23 4.11
N ILE A 614 -17.35 -3.82 4.60
CA ILE A 614 -16.24 -4.68 4.99
C ILE A 614 -16.32 -4.97 6.48
N VAL A 615 -16.21 -6.25 6.86
CA VAL A 615 -16.06 -6.64 8.27
C VAL A 615 -14.58 -6.63 8.61
N CYS A 616 -14.14 -5.62 9.34
CA CYS A 616 -12.75 -5.48 9.76
C CYS A 616 -12.58 -5.05 11.21
N ALA A 617 -11.40 -5.32 11.77
CA ALA A 617 -10.99 -4.80 13.08
C ALA A 617 -9.51 -4.44 13.11
N VAL A 618 -9.17 -3.37 13.83
CA VAL A 618 -7.78 -2.94 14.02
C VAL A 618 -7.27 -3.46 15.36
N ASP A 619 -6.19 -4.23 15.35
CA ASP A 619 -5.45 -4.59 16.57
C ASP A 619 -4.48 -3.47 16.91
N SER A 620 -4.81 -2.67 17.92
CA SER A 620 -3.94 -1.60 18.44
C SER A 620 -2.65 -2.10 19.10
N ALA A 621 -2.57 -3.40 19.39
CA ALA A 621 -1.39 -4.04 19.97
C ALA A 621 -0.57 -4.78 18.90
N PHE A 622 0.65 -5.20 19.26
CA PHE A 622 1.37 -6.16 18.44
C PHE A 622 0.60 -7.50 18.42
N MET A 623 0.43 -8.06 17.23
CA MET A 623 -0.28 -9.30 17.03
C MET A 623 0.69 -10.47 16.89
N SER A 624 0.76 -11.28 17.95
CA SER A 624 1.54 -12.52 17.96
C SER A 624 0.72 -13.68 17.36
N THR A 625 1.33 -14.41 16.44
CA THR A 625 0.75 -15.52 15.68
C THR A 625 1.76 -16.67 15.58
N ALA A 626 1.32 -17.84 15.10
CA ALA A 626 2.16 -19.02 14.91
C ALA A 626 1.97 -19.64 13.52
N LEU A 627 2.97 -20.40 13.05
CA LEU A 627 2.91 -21.12 11.77
C LEU A 627 1.99 -22.35 11.78
N ALA A 628 1.48 -22.76 12.94
CA ALA A 628 0.58 -23.90 13.08
C ALA A 628 -0.51 -23.60 14.13
N PRO A 629 -1.71 -24.17 13.99
CA PRO A 629 -2.78 -23.97 14.96
C PRO A 629 -2.39 -24.54 16.32
N LYS A 630 -2.28 -23.68 17.33
CA LYS A 630 -1.92 -24.05 18.71
C LYS A 630 -3.19 -24.13 19.56
N THR A 631 -4.05 -25.11 19.28
CA THR A 631 -5.40 -25.23 19.89
C THR A 631 -5.38 -25.49 21.40
N PHE A 632 -4.25 -25.92 21.97
CA PHE A 632 -4.11 -26.05 23.42
C PHE A 632 -4.25 -24.71 24.19
N TYR A 633 -4.18 -23.56 23.50
CA TYR A 633 -4.46 -22.24 24.08
C TYR A 633 -5.95 -21.95 24.29
N MET A 634 -6.84 -22.73 23.66
CA MET A 634 -8.29 -22.59 23.79
C MET A 634 -8.76 -22.88 25.22
N ASP A 635 -9.92 -22.34 25.56
CA ASP A 635 -10.53 -22.58 26.86
C ASP A 635 -10.92 -24.07 27.05
N ALA A 636 -11.24 -24.43 28.29
CA ALA A 636 -11.75 -25.76 28.58
C ALA A 636 -13.06 -26.04 27.82
N LYS A 637 -13.35 -27.32 27.58
CA LYS A 637 -14.59 -27.79 26.93
C LYS A 637 -15.83 -27.05 27.46
N GLY A 638 -16.69 -26.62 26.53
CA GLY A 638 -17.95 -25.92 26.82
C GLY A 638 -17.82 -24.40 27.01
N LYS A 639 -16.62 -23.84 26.82
CA LYS A 639 -16.39 -22.39 26.81
C LYS A 639 -16.01 -21.91 25.41
N PRO A 640 -16.48 -20.72 24.99
CA PRO A 640 -16.19 -20.21 23.66
C PRO A 640 -14.69 -19.94 23.49
N SER A 641 -14.17 -20.25 22.32
CA SER A 641 -12.81 -19.94 21.88
C SER A 641 -12.83 -19.56 20.40
N VAL A 642 -11.83 -18.82 19.95
CA VAL A 642 -11.69 -18.40 18.56
C VAL A 642 -10.31 -18.78 18.02
N LEU A 643 -10.28 -19.27 16.79
CA LEU A 643 -9.06 -19.43 15.99
C LEU A 643 -9.11 -18.45 14.81
N LEU A 644 -8.24 -17.46 14.82
CA LEU A 644 -7.99 -16.64 13.64
C LEU A 644 -7.01 -17.38 12.73
N GLU A 645 -7.44 -17.64 11.50
CA GLU A 645 -6.60 -18.08 10.40
C GLU A 645 -6.33 -16.87 9.51
N LEU A 646 -5.09 -16.39 9.54
CA LEU A 646 -4.67 -15.20 8.81
C LEU A 646 -3.98 -15.62 7.52
N ARG A 647 -4.52 -15.22 6.37
CA ARG A 647 -3.87 -15.42 5.07
C ARG A 647 -2.98 -14.22 4.79
N ALA A 648 -1.70 -14.33 5.14
CA ALA A 648 -0.73 -13.28 4.88
C ALA A 648 -0.63 -12.98 3.38
N ARG A 649 -0.18 -11.76 3.07
CA ARG A 649 0.12 -11.32 1.71
C ARG A 649 1.50 -10.69 1.65
N GLY A 650 2.06 -10.65 0.45
CA GLY A 650 3.24 -9.82 0.16
C GLY A 650 3.05 -8.39 0.63
N GLN A 651 4.15 -7.75 0.99
CA GLN A 651 4.11 -6.32 1.31
C GLN A 651 3.63 -5.54 0.10
N ASP A 652 2.73 -4.61 0.33
CA ASP A 652 2.31 -3.61 -0.65
C ASP A 652 2.49 -2.20 -0.07
N ASP A 653 1.92 -1.22 -0.76
CA ASP A 653 1.98 0.18 -0.36
C ASP A 653 1.17 0.48 0.90
N ALA A 654 0.24 -0.40 1.28
CA ALA A 654 -0.62 -0.24 2.44
C ALA A 654 0.07 -0.71 3.72
N GLY A 655 0.91 -1.76 3.71
CA GLY A 655 1.74 -2.10 4.88
C GLY A 655 2.38 -3.48 4.97
N TYR A 656 2.65 -3.92 6.22
CA TYR A 656 3.42 -5.13 6.56
C TYR A 656 2.52 -6.35 6.81
N HIS A 657 1.84 -6.82 5.77
CA HIS A 657 0.80 -7.86 5.86
C HIS A 657 1.30 -9.24 6.30
N CYS A 658 2.58 -9.54 6.11
CA CYS A 658 3.14 -10.87 6.34
C CYS A 658 3.74 -11.10 7.73
N GLY A 659 3.88 -10.05 8.54
CA GLY A 659 4.58 -10.10 9.82
C GLY A 659 6.05 -10.51 9.69
N ALA A 660 6.71 -10.64 10.84
CA ALA A 660 8.10 -11.12 10.92
C ALA A 660 8.20 -12.36 11.79
N GLU A 661 8.86 -13.40 11.26
CA GLU A 661 9.20 -14.58 12.04
C GLU A 661 10.34 -14.25 13.00
N VAL A 662 10.11 -14.43 14.31
CA VAL A 662 11.07 -14.04 15.35
C VAL A 662 11.57 -15.22 16.17
N ALA A 663 11.16 -16.44 15.82
CA ALA A 663 11.46 -17.65 16.58
C ALA A 663 12.96 -17.81 16.90
N PHE A 664 13.83 -17.50 15.94
CA PHE A 664 15.29 -17.63 16.08
C PHE A 664 15.94 -16.60 17.02
N LEU A 665 15.20 -15.56 17.43
CA LEU A 665 15.59 -14.58 18.45
C LEU A 665 14.80 -14.76 19.76
N SER A 666 13.63 -15.40 19.68
CA SER A 666 12.71 -15.58 20.79
C SER A 666 13.33 -16.32 21.98
N GLN A 667 12.86 -15.99 23.19
CA GLN A 667 13.16 -16.80 24.38
C GLN A 667 12.50 -18.19 24.32
N PHE A 668 11.53 -18.39 23.42
CA PHE A 668 10.81 -19.65 23.17
C PHE A 668 10.81 -20.01 21.68
N GLU A 669 11.97 -20.37 21.15
CA GLU A 669 12.14 -20.72 19.72
C GLU A 669 11.12 -21.76 19.20
N GLY A 670 10.69 -22.70 20.04
CA GLY A 670 9.72 -23.75 19.67
C GLY A 670 8.31 -23.26 19.34
N GLU A 671 7.98 -22.00 19.65
CA GLU A 671 6.66 -21.43 19.32
C GLU A 671 6.49 -21.12 17.84
N GLN A 672 7.60 -20.97 17.10
CA GLN A 672 7.57 -20.57 15.68
C GLN A 672 6.74 -19.28 15.49
N GLU A 673 7.03 -18.30 16.35
CA GLU A 673 6.26 -17.08 16.44
C GLU A 673 6.50 -16.15 15.25
N VAL A 674 5.39 -15.62 14.71
CA VAL A 674 5.36 -14.54 13.74
C VAL A 674 4.61 -13.36 14.36
N ILE A 675 5.24 -12.19 14.40
CA ILE A 675 4.66 -10.97 15.00
C ILE A 675 4.29 -9.99 13.89
N LEU A 676 3.03 -9.54 13.91
CA LEU A 676 2.57 -8.39 13.15
C LEU A 676 2.65 -7.12 14.04
N PRO A 677 3.04 -5.97 13.47
CA PRO A 677 3.21 -4.75 14.25
C PRO A 677 1.86 -4.17 14.70
N PRO A 678 1.85 -3.15 15.58
CA PRO A 678 0.62 -2.54 16.06
C PRO A 678 -0.19 -1.91 14.93
N LEU A 679 -1.49 -1.75 15.15
CA LEU A 679 -2.46 -1.22 14.18
C LEU A 679 -2.63 -2.12 12.93
N THR A 680 -2.34 -3.41 13.07
CA THR A 680 -2.69 -4.39 12.03
C THR A 680 -4.21 -4.46 11.92
N MET A 681 -4.75 -4.14 10.75
CA MET A 681 -6.16 -4.33 10.44
C MET A 681 -6.39 -5.77 9.98
N LEU A 682 -7.48 -6.38 10.43
CA LEU A 682 -7.90 -7.72 10.06
C LEU A 682 -9.17 -7.59 9.25
N GLN A 683 -9.10 -7.91 7.95
CA GLN A 683 -10.28 -7.99 7.10
C GLN A 683 -10.78 -9.42 7.06
N VAL A 684 -12.00 -9.67 7.54
CA VAL A 684 -12.59 -11.01 7.48
C VAL A 684 -12.88 -11.35 6.02
N MET A 685 -12.48 -12.55 5.58
CA MET A 685 -12.66 -12.96 4.19
C MET A 685 -14.12 -13.34 3.91
N PRO A 686 -14.67 -12.95 2.75
CA PRO A 686 -15.94 -13.50 2.29
C PRO A 686 -15.80 -15.00 2.03
N ARG A 687 -16.88 -15.76 2.23
CA ARG A 687 -16.90 -17.19 1.89
C ARG A 687 -16.83 -17.35 0.37
N HIS A 688 -15.96 -18.25 -0.11
CA HIS A 688 -15.85 -18.56 -1.54
C HIS A 688 -16.08 -20.07 -1.80
N PRO A 689 -17.01 -20.44 -2.70
CA PRO A 689 -17.97 -19.56 -3.37
C PRO A 689 -18.95 -18.94 -2.36
N ALA A 690 -19.60 -17.85 -2.75
CA ALA A 690 -20.64 -17.23 -1.92
C ALA A 690 -21.75 -18.27 -1.60
N PRO A 691 -22.35 -18.24 -0.39
CA PRO A 691 -23.43 -19.16 -0.06
C PRO A 691 -24.61 -18.96 -1.03
N ALA A 692 -25.07 -20.04 -1.66
CA ALA A 692 -26.23 -19.99 -2.57
C ALA A 692 -27.50 -19.45 -1.89
N ASP A 693 -27.63 -19.70 -0.58
CA ASP A 693 -28.77 -19.29 0.24
C ASP A 693 -28.46 -18.04 1.09
N LEU A 694 -27.51 -17.19 0.69
CA LEU A 694 -27.23 -15.95 1.42
C LEU A 694 -28.43 -14.99 1.26
N PRO A 695 -29.14 -14.62 2.34
CA PRO A 695 -30.23 -13.65 2.25
C PRO A 695 -29.69 -12.27 1.81
N PRO A 696 -30.56 -11.41 1.24
CA PRO A 696 -30.15 -10.04 0.92
C PRO A 696 -29.64 -9.30 2.17
N PRO A 697 -28.81 -8.26 2.00
CA PRO A 697 -28.36 -7.44 3.11
C PRO A 697 -29.55 -6.94 3.94
N PRO A 698 -29.46 -6.89 5.28
CA PRO A 698 -30.50 -6.31 6.10
C PRO A 698 -30.77 -4.86 5.68
N ALA A 699 -32.05 -4.46 5.65
CA ALA A 699 -32.43 -3.10 5.27
C ALA A 699 -31.85 -2.07 6.24
N GLU A 700 -31.67 -0.84 5.76
CA GLU A 700 -31.25 0.29 6.60
C GLU A 700 -32.19 0.44 7.81
N GLY A 701 -31.60 0.58 9.01
CA GLY A 701 -32.34 0.57 10.29
C GLY A 701 -32.62 -0.82 10.89
N SER A 702 -32.13 -1.91 10.29
CA SER A 702 -32.18 -3.24 10.90
C SER A 702 -31.42 -3.31 12.23
N SER A 703 -31.79 -4.24 13.12
CA SER A 703 -31.09 -4.42 14.40
C SER A 703 -29.65 -4.88 14.20
N ALA A 704 -28.76 -4.50 15.11
CA ALA A 704 -27.37 -4.93 15.10
C ALA A 704 -27.24 -6.46 15.05
N ASP A 705 -28.08 -7.19 15.79
CA ASP A 705 -28.07 -8.66 15.79
C ASP A 705 -28.38 -9.26 14.40
N ALA A 706 -29.30 -8.65 13.64
CA ALA A 706 -29.62 -9.09 12.29
C ALA A 706 -28.45 -8.86 11.32
N VAL A 707 -27.77 -7.71 11.44
CA VAL A 707 -26.56 -7.39 10.68
C VAL A 707 -25.43 -8.35 11.02
N VAL A 708 -25.19 -8.61 12.30
CA VAL A 708 -24.17 -9.55 12.78
C VAL A 708 -24.43 -10.97 12.26
N ALA A 709 -25.68 -11.45 12.32
CA ALA A 709 -26.05 -12.76 11.81
C ALA A 709 -25.83 -12.87 10.29
N TRP A 710 -26.24 -11.86 9.53
CA TRP A 710 -26.02 -11.79 8.09
C TRP A 710 -24.52 -11.77 7.73
N SER A 711 -23.74 -10.91 8.40
CA SER A 711 -22.28 -10.83 8.22
C SER A 711 -21.62 -12.18 8.46
N ARG A 712 -21.98 -12.89 9.53
CA ARG A 712 -21.43 -14.22 9.84
C ARG A 712 -21.77 -15.27 8.78
N MET A 713 -22.90 -15.15 8.07
CA MET A 713 -23.25 -16.03 6.95
C MET A 713 -22.45 -15.72 5.67
N LYS A 714 -22.19 -14.43 5.41
CA LYS A 714 -21.45 -13.94 4.24
C LYS A 714 -19.96 -14.32 4.29
N HIS A 715 -19.38 -14.37 5.49
CA HIS A 715 -17.93 -14.52 5.68
C HIS A 715 -17.49 -15.96 5.95
N ASP A 716 -16.19 -16.22 5.77
CA ASP A 716 -15.56 -17.53 5.98
C ASP A 716 -15.35 -17.80 7.48
N VAL A 717 -16.47 -18.13 8.12
CA VAL A 717 -16.61 -18.44 9.53
C VAL A 717 -17.17 -19.85 9.67
N THR A 718 -16.53 -20.67 10.49
CA THR A 718 -16.94 -22.05 10.75
C THR A 718 -16.79 -22.40 12.23
N TRP A 719 -17.62 -23.32 12.71
CA TRP A 719 -17.45 -23.92 14.02
C TRP A 719 -16.72 -25.25 13.85
N GLU A 720 -15.61 -25.40 14.55
CA GLU A 720 -14.77 -26.58 14.53
C GLU A 720 -14.61 -27.15 15.93
N ARG A 721 -14.17 -28.41 16.01
CA ARG A 721 -13.93 -29.11 17.26
C ARG A 721 -12.54 -29.74 17.23
N THR A 722 -11.77 -29.50 18.29
CA THR A 722 -10.46 -30.12 18.48
C THR A 722 -10.57 -31.61 18.85
N GLU A 723 -9.46 -32.34 18.77
CA GLU A 723 -9.38 -33.74 19.23
C GLU A 723 -9.73 -33.88 20.73
N ASP A 724 -9.43 -32.88 21.55
CA ASP A 724 -9.78 -32.82 22.98
C ASP A 724 -11.18 -32.23 23.25
N GLU A 725 -12.06 -32.26 22.24
CA GLU A 725 -13.48 -31.87 22.28
C GLU A 725 -13.74 -30.41 22.70
N LYS A 726 -12.84 -29.49 22.36
CA LYS A 726 -13.06 -28.05 22.52
C LYS A 726 -13.70 -27.51 21.24
N ASP A 727 -14.85 -26.89 21.38
CA ASP A 727 -15.52 -26.17 20.30
C ASP A 727 -14.91 -24.78 20.15
N TYR A 728 -14.62 -24.37 18.92
CA TYR A 728 -14.12 -23.04 18.62
C TYR A 728 -14.68 -22.50 17.31
N GLU A 729 -14.73 -21.18 17.22
CA GLU A 729 -15.07 -20.45 16.01
C GLU A 729 -13.78 -20.17 15.23
N ARG A 730 -13.66 -20.74 14.03
CA ARG A 730 -12.58 -20.43 13.09
C ARG A 730 -13.02 -19.29 12.18
N ILE A 731 -12.17 -18.27 12.10
CA ILE A 731 -12.41 -17.07 11.29
C ILE A 731 -11.23 -16.90 10.37
N VAL A 732 -11.49 -16.89 9.06
CA VAL A 732 -10.45 -16.60 8.06
C VAL A 732 -10.41 -15.10 7.79
N ALA A 733 -9.24 -14.51 7.96
CA ALA A 733 -9.03 -13.08 7.73
C ALA A 733 -7.73 -12.83 6.95
N VAL A 734 -7.62 -11.64 6.36
CA VAL A 734 -6.40 -11.13 5.76
C VAL A 734 -5.89 -10.00 6.65
N PRO A 735 -4.64 -10.08 7.13
CA PRO A 735 -3.98 -8.93 7.72
C PRO A 735 -3.75 -7.88 6.63
N THR A 736 -4.20 -6.68 6.90
CA THR A 736 -4.07 -5.52 6.05
C THR A 736 -3.65 -4.32 6.89
N PHE A 737 -3.17 -3.28 6.24
CA PHE A 737 -2.95 -1.97 6.80
C PHE A 737 -3.71 -1.03 5.87
N THR A 738 -4.38 -0.04 6.41
CA THR A 738 -5.20 0.87 5.59
C THR A 738 -4.31 1.53 4.53
N GLY A 739 -4.75 1.43 3.28
CA GLY A 739 -4.24 2.25 2.19
C GLY A 739 -4.64 3.70 2.38
#